data_AF-A0A5R9AN00-F1
#
_entry.id   AF-A0A5R9AN00-F1
#
_cell.length_a   1.000
_cell.length_b   1.000
_cell.length_c   1.000
_cell.angle_alpha   90.00
_cell.angle_beta   90.00
_cell.angle_gamma   90.00
#
_symmetry.space_group_name_H-M   'P 1'
#
loop_
_entity.id
_entity.type
_entity.pdbx_description
1 polymer ?
#
loop_
_entity_poly.entity_id
_entity_poly.type
_entity_poly.pdbx_seq_one_letter_code
_entity_poly.pdbx_strand_id
1 'polypeptide(L)'
;MKKILILLALVLCATNFLWAQIDEKLKKDIRNTGYLHNSPLPLDYSKSFEVFGLTKKVVKSDLFSDMEDLNGWSHEGIGGLKLTKERSISGKNSLRLTAPTTYPQFLDWGLGFGTSMASFDVNGANWEKYNRIRLFIYPNCEGDRSIYLNLYIENDGKIKVPDKYGREGIHEMNLINGQWNEVFVEMPELPRDKVTKLKFAIEVFGKERTMGDSLIFDIDAVSLETVENPEVVSGWTPAKNRIIHSTTGYRVQSDKSAIVRVEKHNGNFELIDHATNDVVYNGKINRKKTLIGDFETINFSDFKKEGQYTIRVGEVTTKPFYINQNIWDDSAWRVLNFIFCERCGYPVPGKHGACHADLNGTFNEKVFPVNGGWHDAADMSQQTLQTGELAYSLLEMASNAKEKNNQELYLRLMEEAKWGLDYILKTRLDDGYRAQTWGTNLWTDGFIGTKDDSTKRRKVRVHDRAFENFLFSGIEAYASTMIADDEMLKFNLQKVAIEDYAFAKERFDRLGFDELSGGGGGDHAAMASNSQYMANISYSASLLFKLTGDQYYAKEAAKAIKYTLDCQRTQPLKDKDRLRGFFYRDLNKKSIVHYTHQSRDFIYMQALTTLCETQPDNPDYQKWKASIEMYGDYLKTIMKYVDPYGMMPSGVYHVDEVKDSLNFYRVQVGISEGAGKDYKKQLENGVKLDSEHYLRVFPVWFSFRGNAAVHLSTGKAAALSGKFLNDKKLLDIAEQQLFWIVGKNPFGQSLIWGEGSNYAQQYTALLGETVGEIPVGMQSKFNGDEPYWPQFNTATYKEIWNSSATKWLSLISEF
;
A
#
# COMPACT_ATOMS: atom_id res chain seq x y z
N MET A 1 7.35 -23.86 56.43
CA MET A 1 7.60 -24.37 55.07
C MET A 1 6.40 -24.40 54.11
N LYS A 2 5.14 -24.15 54.53
CA LYS A 2 3.98 -24.10 53.60
C LYS A 2 3.61 -22.71 53.05
N LYS A 3 4.25 -21.63 53.50
CA LYS A 3 4.01 -20.25 52.99
C LYS A 3 5.01 -19.77 51.93
N ILE A 4 6.08 -20.52 51.67
CA ILE A 4 7.10 -20.17 50.66
C ILE A 4 6.81 -20.82 49.30
N LEU A 5 6.09 -21.95 49.25
CA LEU A 5 5.67 -22.56 47.98
C LEU A 5 4.53 -21.82 47.27
N ILE A 6 3.70 -21.06 48.00
CA ILE A 6 2.61 -20.29 47.38
C ILE A 6 3.15 -19.01 46.72
N LEU A 7 4.25 -18.43 47.21
CA LEU A 7 4.90 -17.31 46.55
C LEU A 7 5.65 -17.73 45.27
N LEU A 8 6.24 -18.94 45.23
CA LEU A 8 6.87 -19.44 43.99
C LEU A 8 5.85 -19.84 42.92
N ALA A 9 4.64 -20.27 43.31
CA ALA A 9 3.55 -20.52 42.36
C ALA A 9 2.91 -19.21 41.84
N LEU A 10 2.94 -18.13 42.61
CA LEU A 10 2.43 -16.81 42.18
C LEU A 10 3.44 -16.00 41.34
N VAL A 11 4.74 -16.31 41.42
CA VAL A 11 5.76 -15.69 40.53
C VAL A 11 5.85 -16.39 39.17
N LEU A 12 5.26 -17.57 39.01
CA LEU A 12 5.14 -18.25 37.71
C LEU A 12 3.86 -17.88 36.93
N CYS A 13 2.92 -17.13 37.52
CA CYS A 13 1.69 -16.67 36.89
C CYS A 13 1.77 -15.20 36.46
N ALA A 14 2.63 -14.88 35.49
CA ALA A 14 2.52 -13.68 34.62
C ALA A 14 3.53 -13.69 33.45
N THR A 15 3.95 -14.87 32.98
CA THR A 15 4.65 -14.94 31.69
C THR A 15 3.63 -15.30 30.63
N ASN A 16 2.84 -14.29 30.20
CA ASN A 16 2.12 -14.38 28.93
C ASN A 16 3.18 -14.47 27.83
N PHE A 17 3.53 -15.69 27.48
CA PHE A 17 4.46 -15.97 26.43
C PHE A 17 3.74 -15.75 25.10
N LEU A 18 4.14 -14.75 24.35
CA LEU A 18 4.05 -14.75 22.89
C LEU A 18 4.63 -16.05 22.29
N TRP A 19 3.82 -17.09 22.12
CA TRP A 19 4.26 -18.39 21.55
C TRP A 19 4.27 -18.39 20.02
N ALA A 20 3.63 -17.41 19.37
CA ALA A 20 3.36 -17.44 17.92
C ALA A 20 4.42 -16.76 17.04
N GLN A 21 5.22 -15.84 17.60
CA GLN A 21 6.19 -15.05 16.83
C GLN A 21 7.47 -15.85 16.59
N ILE A 22 7.91 -15.88 15.34
CA ILE A 22 9.11 -16.61 14.91
C ILE A 22 10.37 -15.74 15.00
N ASP A 23 10.23 -14.42 14.84
CA ASP A 23 11.32 -13.46 15.04
C ASP A 23 11.42 -13.06 16.52
N GLU A 24 12.42 -13.62 17.21
CA GLU A 24 12.67 -13.34 18.64
C GLU A 24 13.01 -11.87 18.93
N LYS A 25 13.58 -11.14 17.96
CA LYS A 25 13.80 -9.69 18.11
C LYS A 25 12.46 -8.97 18.06
N LEU A 26 11.64 -9.24 17.04
CA LEU A 26 10.30 -8.64 16.92
C LEU A 26 9.44 -8.95 18.17
N LYS A 27 9.46 -10.19 18.65
CA LYS A 27 8.76 -10.61 19.86
C LYS A 27 9.16 -9.80 21.10
N LYS A 28 10.47 -9.54 21.26
CA LYS A 28 10.98 -8.68 22.33
C LYS A 28 10.53 -7.23 22.13
N ASP A 29 10.57 -6.73 20.90
CA ASP A 29 10.16 -5.37 20.57
C ASP A 29 8.66 -5.15 20.83
N ILE A 30 7.79 -6.06 20.39
CA ILE A 30 6.34 -6.04 20.68
C ILE A 30 6.08 -6.02 22.19
N ARG A 31 6.84 -6.78 22.98
CA ARG A 31 6.71 -6.74 24.45
C ARG A 31 7.10 -5.39 25.03
N ASN A 32 8.19 -4.81 24.54
CA ASN A 32 8.70 -3.52 25.02
C ASN A 32 7.76 -2.35 24.68
N THR A 33 6.94 -2.47 23.63
CA THR A 33 5.89 -1.50 23.34
C THR A 33 4.70 -1.58 24.30
N GLY A 34 4.69 -2.55 25.22
CA GLY A 34 3.51 -2.89 26.02
C GLY A 34 2.42 -3.55 25.19
N TYR A 35 2.77 -4.17 24.05
CA TYR A 35 1.88 -4.72 23.02
C TYR A 35 1.07 -3.65 22.27
N LEU A 36 1.82 -2.65 21.80
CA LEU A 36 1.44 -1.54 20.91
C LEU A 36 0.52 -0.48 21.52
N HIS A 37 0.86 -0.05 22.73
CA HIS A 37 0.24 1.11 23.39
C HIS A 37 1.25 2.19 23.75
N ASN A 38 2.41 1.80 24.28
CA ASN A 38 3.35 2.74 24.89
C ASN A 38 4.35 3.35 23.89
N SER A 39 4.60 2.67 22.77
CA SER A 39 5.46 3.15 21.68
C SER A 39 5.23 2.33 20.41
N PRO A 40 5.53 2.89 19.22
CA PRO A 40 5.67 2.13 17.99
C PRO A 40 6.85 1.16 18.04
N LEU A 41 6.85 0.19 17.13
CA LEU A 41 8.00 -0.68 16.91
C LEU A 41 9.24 0.13 16.47
N PRO A 42 10.45 -0.21 16.96
CA PRO A 42 11.67 0.49 16.61
C PRO A 42 12.08 0.22 15.16
N LEU A 43 12.59 1.25 14.48
CA LEU A 43 13.16 1.13 13.13
C LEU A 43 14.50 0.37 13.17
N ASP A 44 14.63 -0.68 12.35
CA ASP A 44 15.87 -1.41 12.09
C ASP A 44 16.48 -1.05 10.73
N TYR A 45 17.42 -0.11 10.69
CA TYR A 45 18.08 0.27 9.43
C TYR A 45 19.06 -0.79 8.89
N SER A 46 19.46 -1.80 9.67
CA SER A 46 20.47 -2.79 9.25
C SER A 46 20.06 -3.67 8.07
N LYS A 47 18.76 -3.66 7.74
CA LYS A 47 18.17 -4.34 6.60
C LYS A 47 17.60 -3.40 5.53
N SER A 48 17.80 -2.08 5.66
CA SER A 48 17.29 -1.11 4.69
C SER A 48 18.17 -1.00 3.45
N PHE A 49 17.56 -0.57 2.35
CA PHE A 49 18.23 -0.31 1.09
C PHE A 49 19.35 0.74 1.23
N GLU A 50 19.11 1.78 2.02
CA GLU A 50 20.02 2.91 2.22
C GLU A 50 21.34 2.45 2.84
N VAL A 51 21.29 1.55 3.82
CA VAL A 51 22.51 0.99 4.43
C VAL A 51 23.31 0.18 3.40
N PHE A 52 22.66 -0.66 2.57
CA PHE A 52 23.38 -1.40 1.52
C PHE A 52 23.94 -0.49 0.44
N GLY A 53 23.16 0.50 0.02
CA GLY A 53 23.56 1.42 -1.02
C GLY A 53 24.85 2.15 -0.66
N LEU A 54 25.01 2.59 0.60
CA LEU A 54 26.23 3.29 1.04
C LEU A 54 27.49 2.41 0.97
N THR A 55 27.36 1.08 1.00
CA THR A 55 28.51 0.16 0.89
C THR A 55 29.01 -0.03 -0.55
N LYS A 56 28.27 0.45 -1.56
CA LYS A 56 28.63 0.28 -2.96
C LYS A 56 29.90 1.06 -3.29
N LYS A 57 30.78 0.43 -4.08
CA LYS A 57 32.03 1.04 -4.54
C LYS A 57 31.74 2.24 -5.45
N VAL A 58 32.19 3.41 -5.00
CA VAL A 58 32.21 4.65 -5.78
C VAL A 58 33.46 4.64 -6.67
N VAL A 59 33.26 4.73 -7.98
CA VAL A 59 34.34 4.78 -8.99
C VAL A 59 34.79 6.22 -9.21
N LYS A 60 33.86 7.16 -9.12
CA LYS A 60 34.11 8.59 -9.26
C LYS A 60 33.20 9.38 -8.33
N SER A 61 33.73 10.42 -7.70
CA SER A 61 32.98 11.39 -6.92
C SER A 61 33.50 12.78 -7.26
N ASP A 62 32.63 13.62 -7.81
CA ASP A 62 32.93 15.02 -8.09
C ASP A 62 32.08 15.89 -7.15
N LEU A 63 32.73 16.74 -6.35
CA LEU A 63 32.04 17.68 -5.46
C LEU A 63 31.32 18.73 -6.32
N PHE A 64 30.00 18.76 -6.22
CA PHE A 64 29.15 19.68 -6.98
C PHE A 64 28.98 21.01 -6.26
N SER A 65 28.75 20.97 -4.96
CA SER A 65 28.73 22.16 -4.11
C SER A 65 29.16 21.81 -2.69
N ASP A 66 30.16 22.53 -2.19
CA ASP A 66 30.64 22.47 -0.81
C ASP A 66 29.91 23.45 0.13
N MET A 67 28.93 24.19 -0.41
CA MET A 67 28.11 25.16 0.31
C MET A 67 28.90 26.28 1.02
N GLU A 68 30.09 26.63 0.51
CA GLU A 68 30.90 27.74 1.05
C GLU A 68 30.43 29.12 0.60
N ASP A 69 29.70 29.20 -0.51
CA ASP A 69 29.01 30.40 -0.97
C ASP A 69 27.64 30.08 -1.60
N LEU A 70 26.82 31.12 -1.83
CA LEU A 70 25.48 30.99 -2.43
C LEU A 70 25.47 31.34 -3.92
N ASN A 71 26.62 31.38 -4.60
CA ASN A 71 26.65 31.67 -6.03
C ASN A 71 25.88 30.58 -6.79
N GLY A 72 24.93 30.99 -7.63
CA GLY A 72 24.06 30.08 -8.37
C GLY A 72 22.84 29.58 -7.58
N TRP A 73 22.76 29.83 -6.28
CA TRP A 73 21.58 29.54 -5.45
C TRP A 73 20.59 30.71 -5.42
N SER A 74 19.31 30.39 -5.54
CA SER A 74 18.19 31.33 -5.37
C SER A 74 17.14 30.76 -4.43
N HIS A 75 16.42 31.64 -3.73
CA HIS A 75 15.29 31.27 -2.87
C HIS A 75 13.96 31.70 -3.49
N GLU A 76 12.94 30.85 -3.33
CA GLU A 76 11.56 31.13 -3.70
C GLU A 76 10.62 30.65 -2.58
N GLY A 77 9.55 31.41 -2.32
CA GLY A 77 8.50 31.03 -1.36
C GLY A 77 8.69 31.57 0.05
N ILE A 78 8.13 30.84 1.02
CA ILE A 78 8.15 31.27 2.43
C ILE A 78 9.51 30.98 3.08
N GLY A 79 9.78 31.63 4.21
CA GLY A 79 11.04 31.42 4.94
C GLY A 79 12.23 32.09 4.26
N GLY A 80 13.38 31.41 4.20
CA GLY A 80 14.59 32.01 3.64
C GLY A 80 15.77 31.06 3.45
N LEU A 81 16.79 31.59 2.80
CA LEU A 81 18.04 30.93 2.46
C LEU A 81 19.22 31.78 2.93
N LYS A 82 20.19 31.18 3.62
CA LYS A 82 21.43 31.85 4.04
C LYS A 82 22.58 30.88 4.25
N LEU A 83 23.81 31.39 4.36
CA LEU A 83 24.94 30.62 4.88
C LEU A 83 24.91 30.58 6.41
N THR A 84 25.35 29.47 6.99
CA THR A 84 25.57 29.32 8.43
C THR A 84 26.97 28.77 8.71
N LYS A 85 27.53 29.14 9.86
CA LYS A 85 28.80 28.61 10.40
C LYS A 85 28.59 27.74 11.64
N GLU A 86 27.34 27.51 12.03
CA GLU A 86 27.02 26.76 13.24
C GLU A 86 27.44 25.29 13.13
N ARG A 87 27.33 24.71 11.93
CA ARG A 87 27.68 23.33 11.62
C ARG A 87 28.06 23.23 10.14
N SER A 88 29.01 22.36 9.83
CA SER A 88 29.39 21.97 8.47
C SER A 88 30.01 20.58 8.44
N ILE A 89 29.98 19.94 7.27
CA ILE A 89 30.64 18.68 6.90
C ILE A 89 31.89 18.96 6.09
N SER A 90 31.80 19.84 5.08
CA SER A 90 32.95 20.37 4.36
C SER A 90 33.23 21.81 4.78
N GLY A 91 34.49 22.23 4.68
CA GLY A 91 34.85 23.65 4.87
C GLY A 91 34.41 24.25 6.22
N LYS A 92 33.76 25.41 6.16
CA LYS A 92 33.37 26.25 7.30
C LYS A 92 31.89 26.66 7.29
N ASN A 93 31.19 26.50 6.17
CA ASN A 93 29.82 26.94 6.02
C ASN A 93 28.92 25.80 5.56
N SER A 94 27.62 25.98 5.74
CA SER A 94 26.58 25.16 5.11
C SER A 94 25.45 26.05 4.62
N LEU A 95 24.67 25.55 3.67
CA LEU A 95 23.46 26.21 3.20
C LEU A 95 22.34 25.94 4.20
N ARG A 96 21.81 26.99 4.82
CA ARG A 96 20.63 26.92 5.70
C ARG A 96 19.38 27.30 4.94
N LEU A 97 18.46 26.37 4.80
CA LEU A 97 17.09 26.59 4.33
C LEU A 97 16.15 26.63 5.54
N THR A 98 15.28 27.63 5.60
CA THR A 98 14.31 27.78 6.68
C THR A 98 12.90 27.99 6.15
N ALA A 99 11.91 27.55 6.91
CA ALA A 99 10.49 27.86 6.71
C ALA A 99 9.79 28.03 8.06
N PRO A 100 8.76 28.87 8.19
CA PRO A 100 7.90 28.82 9.36
C PRO A 100 7.05 27.53 9.33
N THR A 101 6.62 27.00 10.48
CA THR A 101 5.74 25.80 10.52
C THR A 101 4.29 26.12 10.15
N THR A 102 3.88 27.38 10.23
CA THR A 102 2.59 27.88 9.75
C THR A 102 2.78 29.17 8.95
N TYR A 103 1.82 29.52 8.10
CA TYR A 103 1.85 30.78 7.36
C TYR A 103 0.47 31.45 7.36
N PRO A 104 0.37 32.79 7.51
CA PRO A 104 -0.92 33.47 7.66
C PRO A 104 -1.89 33.33 6.46
N GLN A 105 -1.35 32.98 5.30
CA GLN A 105 -2.11 32.87 4.04
C GLN A 105 -1.75 31.56 3.34
N PHE A 106 -2.73 30.93 2.70
CA PHE A 106 -2.44 29.85 1.76
C PHE A 106 -1.88 30.45 0.48
N LEU A 107 -0.76 29.90 0.00
CA LEU A 107 -0.20 30.28 -1.29
C LEU A 107 -0.90 29.55 -2.43
N ASP A 108 -0.97 30.18 -3.61
CA ASP A 108 -1.51 29.57 -4.83
C ASP A 108 -0.56 28.51 -5.43
N TRP A 109 0.62 28.34 -4.85
CA TRP A 109 1.63 27.36 -5.23
C TRP A 109 2.27 26.72 -3.99
N GLY A 110 2.88 25.54 -4.19
CA GLY A 110 3.41 24.73 -3.10
C GLY A 110 2.37 23.82 -2.45
N LEU A 111 2.80 23.05 -1.44
CA LEU A 111 1.91 22.18 -0.66
C LEU A 111 1.61 22.80 0.72
N GLY A 112 0.46 22.40 1.28
CA GLY A 112 0.00 22.88 2.59
C GLY A 112 -0.18 24.40 2.63
N PHE A 113 0.46 25.05 3.60
CA PHE A 113 0.50 26.51 3.75
C PHE A 113 1.49 27.20 2.78
N GLY A 114 2.40 26.44 2.17
CA GLY A 114 3.38 26.95 1.22
C GLY A 114 4.70 26.18 1.26
N THR A 115 5.60 26.53 0.35
CA THR A 115 6.91 25.88 0.20
C THR A 115 8.03 26.90 0.43
N SER A 116 9.12 26.49 1.08
CA SER A 116 10.42 27.20 1.04
C SER A 116 11.37 26.44 0.15
N MET A 117 11.83 27.05 -0.94
CA MET A 117 12.58 26.38 -2.00
C MET A 117 13.94 27.03 -2.22
N ALA A 118 15.02 26.27 -2.07
CA ALA A 118 16.36 26.63 -2.55
C ALA A 118 16.60 25.98 -3.91
N SER A 119 16.93 26.75 -4.93
CA SER A 119 17.21 26.25 -6.29
C SER A 119 18.61 26.63 -6.74
N PHE A 120 19.35 25.68 -7.29
CA PHE A 120 20.63 25.92 -7.96
C PHE A 120 20.45 25.81 -9.48
N ASP A 121 20.96 26.80 -10.23
CA ASP A 121 20.99 26.75 -11.69
C ASP A 121 22.19 25.93 -12.19
N VAL A 122 21.91 24.77 -12.78
CA VAL A 122 22.90 23.81 -13.30
C VAL A 122 23.36 24.19 -14.72
N ASN A 123 22.74 25.21 -15.35
CA ASN A 123 23.07 25.72 -16.69
C ASN A 123 23.01 24.67 -17.81
N GLY A 124 22.09 23.70 -17.71
CA GLY A 124 21.85 22.71 -18.76
C GLY A 124 22.95 21.64 -18.89
N ALA A 125 23.69 21.35 -17.81
CA ALA A 125 24.78 20.39 -17.84
C ALA A 125 24.30 18.96 -18.12
N ASN A 126 25.13 18.18 -18.82
CA ASN A 126 24.91 16.75 -19.01
C ASN A 126 25.49 15.97 -17.81
N TRP A 127 24.63 15.22 -17.12
CA TRP A 127 24.98 14.41 -15.95
C TRP A 127 24.96 12.90 -16.22
N GLU A 128 24.89 12.46 -17.48
CA GLU A 128 24.78 11.04 -17.86
C GLU A 128 25.95 10.19 -17.34
N LYS A 129 27.14 10.80 -17.15
CA LYS A 129 28.31 10.13 -16.54
C LYS A 129 28.14 9.76 -15.06
N TYR A 130 27.21 10.39 -14.35
CA TYR A 130 26.90 10.11 -12.95
C TYR A 130 25.64 9.24 -12.85
N ASN A 131 25.55 8.44 -11.80
CA ASN A 131 24.38 7.61 -11.51
C ASN A 131 23.94 7.70 -10.04
N ARG A 132 24.56 8.56 -9.23
CA ARG A 132 24.19 8.83 -7.85
C ARG A 132 24.41 10.31 -7.49
N ILE A 133 23.54 10.86 -6.65
CA ILE A 133 23.78 12.08 -5.88
C ILE A 133 24.01 11.67 -4.43
N ARG A 134 25.01 12.25 -3.76
CA ARG A 134 25.27 12.08 -2.32
C ARG A 134 25.34 13.44 -1.66
N LEU A 135 24.78 13.58 -0.46
CA LEU A 135 24.71 14.86 0.27
C LEU A 135 24.55 14.63 1.77
N PHE A 136 24.76 15.69 2.55
CA PHE A 136 24.57 15.67 3.99
C PHE A 136 23.55 16.72 4.43
N ILE A 137 22.63 16.33 5.31
CA ILE A 137 21.57 17.20 5.80
C ILE A 137 21.48 17.10 7.32
N TYR A 138 21.49 18.25 8.00
CA TYR A 138 21.22 18.36 9.42
C TYR A 138 19.89 19.10 9.62
N PRO A 139 18.81 18.41 10.03
CA PRO A 139 17.61 19.06 10.49
C PRO A 139 17.76 19.55 11.93
N ASN A 140 17.27 20.75 12.20
CA ASN A 140 17.22 21.35 13.53
C ASN A 140 15.83 21.95 13.78
N CYS A 141 14.81 21.10 13.79
CA CYS A 141 13.42 21.48 13.95
C CYS A 141 13.00 21.22 15.40
N GLU A 142 12.58 22.25 16.14
CA GLU A 142 12.22 22.08 17.55
C GLU A 142 11.03 21.13 17.71
N GLY A 143 11.20 20.07 18.50
CA GLY A 143 10.15 19.12 18.91
C GLY A 143 9.47 18.31 17.81
N ASP A 144 9.88 18.52 16.56
CA ASP A 144 9.36 17.80 15.39
C ASP A 144 9.90 16.36 15.33
N ARG A 145 8.98 15.44 15.05
CA ARG A 145 9.16 13.97 15.09
C ARG A 145 9.09 13.33 13.71
N SER A 146 8.55 14.04 12.71
CA SER A 146 8.48 13.59 11.32
C SER A 146 9.21 14.60 10.45
N ILE A 147 10.50 14.33 10.22
CA ILE A 147 11.35 15.23 9.46
C ILE A 147 11.59 14.67 8.07
N TYR A 148 11.29 15.47 7.06
CA TYR A 148 11.69 15.20 5.70
C TYR A 148 12.13 16.49 4.99
N LEU A 149 12.90 16.31 3.92
CA LEU A 149 13.24 17.38 2.98
C LEU A 149 13.13 16.82 1.55
N ASN A 150 12.58 17.60 0.64
CA ASN A 150 12.45 17.17 -0.75
C ASN A 150 13.67 17.60 -1.59
N LEU A 151 14.23 16.68 -2.36
CA LEU A 151 15.21 16.92 -3.41
C LEU A 151 14.52 16.89 -4.78
N TYR A 152 14.73 17.92 -5.60
CA TYR A 152 14.22 18.01 -6.97
C TYR A 152 15.35 18.06 -7.98
N ILE A 153 15.16 17.38 -9.11
CA ILE A 153 16.02 17.46 -10.29
C ILE A 153 15.16 17.81 -11.49
N GLU A 154 15.54 18.87 -12.21
CA GLU A 154 14.89 19.23 -13.48
C GLU A 154 15.80 18.93 -14.67
N ASN A 155 15.24 18.28 -15.69
CA ASN A 155 15.91 18.00 -16.96
C ASN A 155 15.06 18.55 -18.12
N ASP A 156 15.66 19.39 -18.94
CA ASP A 156 15.05 19.95 -20.16
C ASP A 156 15.61 19.28 -21.44
N GLY A 157 16.08 18.05 -21.30
CA GLY A 157 16.63 17.27 -22.40
C GLY A 157 15.56 16.54 -23.21
N LYS A 158 15.93 15.42 -23.83
CA LYS A 158 15.04 14.63 -24.70
C LYS A 158 13.76 14.17 -24.00
N ILE A 159 13.88 13.80 -22.72
CA ILE A 159 12.76 13.45 -21.85
C ILE A 159 12.77 14.44 -20.70
N LYS A 160 11.67 15.18 -20.55
CA LYS A 160 11.53 16.16 -19.48
C LYS A 160 11.41 15.48 -18.12
N VAL A 161 12.10 16.04 -17.13
CA VAL A 161 11.96 15.71 -15.71
C VAL A 161 11.66 17.02 -14.96
N PRO A 162 10.60 17.09 -14.14
CA PRO A 162 9.58 16.06 -13.97
C PRO A 162 8.81 15.75 -15.27
N ASP A 163 8.16 14.60 -15.31
CA ASP A 163 7.26 14.27 -16.43
C ASP A 163 6.00 15.15 -16.40
N LYS A 164 5.12 15.01 -17.41
CA LYS A 164 3.89 15.84 -17.53
C LYS A 164 2.92 15.72 -16.34
N TYR A 165 3.12 14.74 -15.44
CA TYR A 165 2.30 14.53 -14.25
C TYR A 165 3.06 14.80 -12.95
N GLY A 166 4.32 15.24 -12.99
CA GLY A 166 5.07 15.57 -11.77
C GLY A 166 5.68 14.38 -11.02
N ARG A 167 5.95 13.24 -11.66
CA ARG A 167 6.20 11.96 -10.95
C ARG A 167 7.65 11.49 -10.94
N GLU A 168 8.49 12.12 -11.74
CA GLU A 168 9.91 11.82 -11.86
C GLU A 168 10.74 12.97 -11.30
N GLY A 169 11.92 12.67 -10.75
CA GLY A 169 12.88 13.68 -10.31
C GLY A 169 12.56 14.36 -8.97
N ILE A 170 11.62 13.81 -8.19
CA ILE A 170 11.32 14.25 -6.82
C ILE A 170 11.68 13.12 -5.86
N HIS A 171 12.45 13.42 -4.83
CA HIS A 171 12.82 12.48 -3.78
C HIS A 171 12.61 13.10 -2.42
N GLU A 172 11.56 12.67 -1.73
CA GLU A 172 11.39 12.92 -0.31
C GLU A 172 12.40 12.09 0.48
N MET A 173 13.22 12.77 1.27
CA MET A 173 14.25 12.17 2.13
C MET A 173 13.73 12.16 3.56
N ASN A 174 13.53 10.99 4.16
CA ASN A 174 13.19 10.89 5.58
C ASN A 174 14.47 11.04 6.40
N LEU A 175 14.46 11.95 7.37
CA LEU A 175 15.64 12.38 8.11
C LEU A 175 15.46 12.22 9.61
N ILE A 176 16.58 12.06 10.32
CA ILE A 176 16.58 12.05 11.78
C ILE A 176 16.97 13.45 12.26
N ASN A 177 16.11 14.04 13.08
CA ASN A 177 16.29 15.36 13.66
C ASN A 177 17.52 15.44 14.58
N GLY A 178 18.19 16.59 14.62
CA GLY A 178 19.28 16.84 15.57
C GLY A 178 20.58 16.09 15.28
N GLN A 179 20.76 15.57 14.08
CA GLN A 179 22.03 14.97 13.63
C GLN A 179 22.25 15.12 12.13
N TRP A 180 23.50 14.91 11.69
CA TRP A 180 23.81 14.80 10.27
C TRP A 180 23.27 13.48 9.71
N ASN A 181 22.55 13.59 8.59
CA ASN A 181 22.06 12.48 7.81
C ASN A 181 22.88 12.41 6.52
N GLU A 182 23.55 11.29 6.28
CA GLU A 182 24.19 11.01 5.00
C GLU A 182 23.15 10.42 4.05
N VAL A 183 22.80 11.16 3.00
CA VAL A 183 21.76 10.78 2.06
C VAL A 183 22.38 10.50 0.69
N PHE A 184 21.82 9.53 -0.03
CA PHE A 184 22.11 9.35 -1.44
C PHE A 184 20.84 9.00 -2.21
N VAL A 185 20.82 9.36 -3.50
CA VAL A 185 19.82 8.87 -4.45
C VAL A 185 20.52 8.35 -5.71
N GLU A 186 20.29 7.08 -6.03
CA GLU A 186 20.70 6.46 -7.28
C GLU A 186 19.70 6.83 -8.38
N MET A 187 20.22 7.29 -9.50
CA MET A 187 19.47 7.78 -10.66
C MET A 187 19.88 7.08 -11.96
N PRO A 188 19.97 5.73 -12.01
CA PRO A 188 20.51 5.01 -13.16
C PRO A 188 19.70 5.28 -14.44
N GLU A 189 18.38 5.38 -14.32
CA GLU A 189 17.46 5.54 -15.44
C GLU A 189 16.74 6.90 -15.51
N LEU A 190 17.05 7.83 -14.60
CA LEU A 190 16.50 9.19 -14.65
C LEU A 190 17.12 9.94 -15.84
N PRO A 191 16.31 10.54 -16.74
CA PRO A 191 16.81 11.41 -17.81
C PRO A 191 17.60 12.60 -17.25
N ARG A 192 18.81 12.83 -17.77
CA ARG A 192 19.76 13.81 -17.23
C ARG A 192 20.76 14.32 -18.28
N ASP A 193 20.34 14.36 -19.54
CA ASP A 193 21.12 14.81 -20.69
C ASP A 193 21.26 16.34 -20.77
N LYS A 194 20.36 17.09 -20.11
CA LYS A 194 20.37 18.55 -20.00
C LYS A 194 19.71 18.97 -18.68
N VAL A 195 20.41 18.75 -17.57
CA VAL A 195 19.95 19.10 -16.22
C VAL A 195 19.97 20.61 -16.04
N THR A 196 18.83 21.19 -15.68
CA THR A 196 18.66 22.64 -15.54
C THR A 196 18.68 23.09 -14.10
N LYS A 197 18.10 22.31 -13.16
CA LYS A 197 18.05 22.70 -11.75
C LYS A 197 18.22 21.52 -10.81
N LEU A 198 18.85 21.79 -9.67
CA LEU A 198 18.80 20.98 -8.46
C LEU A 198 18.14 21.83 -7.37
N LYS A 199 17.14 21.29 -6.65
CA LYS A 199 16.42 22.06 -5.63
C LYS A 199 16.22 21.30 -4.33
N PHE A 200 16.12 22.04 -3.24
CA PHE A 200 15.72 21.56 -1.92
C PHE A 200 14.46 22.30 -1.48
N ALA A 201 13.46 21.56 -1.01
CA ALA A 201 12.19 22.16 -0.58
C ALA A 201 11.74 21.67 0.79
N ILE A 202 11.27 22.64 1.58
CA ILE A 202 10.48 22.40 2.79
C ILE A 202 9.02 22.67 2.44
N GLU A 203 8.17 21.66 2.55
CA GLU A 203 6.72 21.81 2.43
C GLU A 203 6.13 22.06 3.83
N VAL A 204 5.26 23.06 3.96
CA VAL A 204 4.76 23.51 5.28
C VAL A 204 3.34 23.04 5.51
N PHE A 205 3.16 22.09 6.42
CA PHE A 205 1.87 21.46 6.69
C PHE A 205 1.23 21.85 8.02
N GLY A 206 1.76 22.84 8.74
CA GLY A 206 1.29 23.20 10.07
C GLY A 206 2.16 22.59 11.15
N LYS A 207 1.68 22.65 12.40
CA LYS A 207 2.39 22.16 13.57
C LYS A 207 1.56 21.15 14.36
N GLU A 208 2.17 20.03 14.72
CA GLU A 208 1.67 19.22 15.82
C GLU A 208 2.05 19.86 17.18
N ARG A 209 1.64 19.25 18.28
CA ARG A 209 1.70 19.87 19.62
C ARG A 209 3.11 20.13 20.14
N THR A 210 4.11 19.35 19.73
CA THR A 210 5.51 19.52 20.17
C THR A 210 6.37 20.35 19.22
N MET A 211 5.92 20.58 17.99
CA MET A 211 6.64 21.39 17.00
C MET A 211 6.76 22.87 17.38
N GLY A 212 7.97 23.41 17.23
CA GLY A 212 8.22 24.86 17.30
C GLY A 212 7.72 25.62 16.07
N ASP A 213 8.06 26.91 15.99
CA ASP A 213 7.55 27.81 14.94
C ASP A 213 8.44 27.85 13.67
N SER A 214 9.48 27.02 13.59
CA SER A 214 10.43 27.03 12.46
C SER A 214 10.98 25.64 12.11
N LEU A 215 11.06 25.40 10.81
CA LEU A 215 11.75 24.28 10.19
C LEU A 215 13.10 24.77 9.66
N ILE A 216 14.18 24.07 10.01
CA ILE A 216 15.55 24.49 9.69
C ILE A 216 16.35 23.28 9.21
N PHE A 217 16.94 23.40 8.02
CA PHE A 217 17.77 22.38 7.42
C PHE A 217 19.11 22.99 6.99
N ASP A 218 20.20 22.45 7.51
CA ASP A 218 21.54 22.77 7.05
C ASP A 218 21.99 21.67 6.07
N ILE A 219 22.36 22.06 4.86
CA ILE A 219 22.70 21.17 3.75
C ILE A 219 24.16 21.40 3.37
N ASP A 220 24.91 20.32 3.12
CA ASP A 220 26.33 20.39 2.84
C ASP A 220 26.82 19.23 1.93
N ALA A 221 28.00 19.44 1.33
CA ALA A 221 28.80 18.47 0.57
C ALA A 221 28.01 17.67 -0.48
N VAL A 222 27.28 18.38 -1.34
CA VAL A 222 26.54 17.76 -2.46
C VAL A 222 27.55 17.29 -3.50
N SER A 223 27.55 15.98 -3.78
CA SER A 223 28.47 15.32 -4.69
C SER A 223 27.72 14.53 -5.77
N LEU A 224 28.27 14.53 -6.98
CA LEU A 224 27.81 13.70 -8.10
C LEU A 224 28.74 12.50 -8.22
N GLU A 225 28.17 11.31 -8.13
CA GLU A 225 28.91 10.06 -8.04
C GLU A 225 28.59 9.09 -9.17
N THR A 226 29.57 8.23 -9.45
CA THR A 226 29.41 7.06 -10.29
C THR A 226 29.70 5.83 -9.43
N VAL A 227 28.67 5.08 -9.06
CA VAL A 227 28.81 3.76 -8.43
C VAL A 227 29.00 2.67 -9.48
N GLU A 228 29.82 1.67 -9.18
CA GLU A 228 30.18 0.59 -10.11
C GLU A 228 28.97 -0.27 -10.50
N ASN A 229 28.08 -0.54 -9.53
CA ASN A 229 26.90 -1.38 -9.69
C ASN A 229 25.66 -0.66 -9.12
N PRO A 230 25.08 0.31 -9.84
CA PRO A 230 23.81 0.91 -9.43
C PRO A 230 22.69 -0.13 -9.46
N GLU A 231 21.61 0.09 -8.71
CA GLU A 231 20.45 -0.80 -8.75
C GLU A 231 19.82 -0.85 -10.14
N VAL A 232 19.26 -2.01 -10.47
CA VAL A 232 18.33 -2.14 -11.58
C VAL A 232 16.98 -1.63 -11.07
N VAL A 233 16.37 -0.70 -11.81
CA VAL A 233 15.12 -0.04 -11.39
C VAL A 233 13.95 -0.29 -12.33
N SER A 234 14.19 -0.95 -13.47
CA SER A 234 13.14 -1.34 -14.41
C SER A 234 13.38 -2.73 -15.00
N GLY A 235 12.29 -3.33 -15.49
CA GLY A 235 12.35 -4.59 -16.23
C GLY A 235 12.35 -5.84 -15.35
N TRP A 236 12.21 -6.98 -15.99
CA TRP A 236 12.07 -8.28 -15.32
C TRP A 236 13.40 -8.93 -14.93
N THR A 237 14.53 -8.43 -15.41
CA THR A 237 15.84 -9.04 -15.18
C THR A 237 16.46 -8.50 -13.88
N PRO A 238 16.75 -9.34 -12.87
CA PRO A 238 17.36 -8.89 -11.62
C PRO A 238 18.74 -8.28 -11.82
N ALA A 239 19.28 -7.54 -10.85
CA ALA A 239 20.70 -7.18 -10.84
C ALA A 239 21.63 -8.42 -10.86
N LYS A 240 22.86 -8.27 -11.37
CA LYS A 240 23.85 -9.36 -11.39
C LYS A 240 24.21 -9.79 -9.96
N ASN A 241 24.55 -11.05 -9.78
CA ASN A 241 24.89 -11.67 -8.50
C ASN A 241 23.78 -11.48 -7.46
N ARG A 242 22.55 -11.84 -7.83
CA ARG A 242 21.36 -11.79 -6.98
C ARG A 242 20.61 -13.11 -6.99
N ILE A 243 19.95 -13.40 -5.88
CA ILE A 243 19.01 -14.50 -5.70
C ILE A 243 17.70 -13.88 -5.18
N ILE A 244 16.70 -13.79 -6.05
CA ILE A 244 15.42 -13.16 -5.76
C ILE A 244 14.48 -14.18 -5.14
N HIS A 245 14.05 -13.92 -3.92
CA HIS A 245 13.24 -14.81 -3.10
C HIS A 245 12.29 -13.98 -2.22
N SER A 246 11.33 -14.63 -1.56
CA SER A 246 10.58 -13.98 -0.48
C SER A 246 11.52 -13.73 0.69
N THR A 247 11.87 -12.47 0.95
CA THR A 247 12.89 -12.10 1.94
C THR A 247 12.42 -12.27 3.37
N THR A 248 11.10 -12.30 3.59
CA THR A 248 10.47 -12.75 4.84
C THR A 248 10.63 -14.26 5.02
N GLY A 249 10.26 -15.01 3.98
CA GLY A 249 10.23 -16.48 4.04
C GLY A 249 9.06 -17.12 3.31
N TYR A 250 8.84 -18.40 3.62
CA TYR A 250 7.80 -19.25 3.01
C TYR A 250 7.06 -20.07 4.08
N ARG A 251 5.79 -20.41 3.87
CA ARG A 251 5.15 -21.42 4.71
C ARG A 251 5.64 -22.82 4.40
N VAL A 252 5.49 -23.74 5.34
CA VAL A 252 5.84 -25.16 5.17
C VAL A 252 5.16 -25.75 3.93
N GLN A 253 3.89 -25.39 3.68
CA GLN A 253 3.12 -25.90 2.55
C GLN A 253 3.22 -25.06 1.26
N SER A 254 3.89 -23.90 1.30
CA SER A 254 4.03 -23.02 0.13
C SER A 254 4.85 -23.67 -0.98
N ASP A 255 4.60 -23.19 -2.20
CA ASP A 255 5.47 -23.37 -3.35
C ASP A 255 6.71 -22.46 -3.21
N LYS A 256 7.84 -23.04 -2.81
CA LYS A 256 9.07 -22.32 -2.48
C LYS A 256 9.98 -22.28 -3.69
N SER A 257 10.21 -21.07 -4.20
CA SER A 257 11.03 -20.84 -5.37
C SER A 257 11.76 -19.50 -5.30
N ALA A 258 12.90 -19.43 -6.00
CA ALA A 258 13.68 -18.21 -6.17
C ALA A 258 14.23 -18.10 -7.60
N ILE A 259 14.54 -16.88 -8.01
CA ILE A 259 15.14 -16.55 -9.30
C ILE A 259 16.63 -16.27 -9.09
N VAL A 260 17.49 -16.91 -9.87
CA VAL A 260 18.94 -16.84 -9.74
C VAL A 260 19.51 -16.04 -10.91
N ARG A 261 20.33 -15.04 -10.61
CA ARG A 261 21.19 -14.36 -11.58
C ARG A 261 22.61 -14.27 -11.01
N VAL A 262 23.30 -15.40 -10.97
CA VAL A 262 24.67 -15.53 -10.46
C VAL A 262 25.55 -16.05 -11.59
N GLU A 263 26.60 -15.31 -11.98
CA GLU A 263 27.38 -15.67 -13.17
C GLU A 263 28.23 -16.94 -12.99
N LYS A 264 28.79 -17.14 -11.80
CA LYS A 264 29.71 -18.26 -11.51
C LYS A 264 29.03 -19.26 -10.57
N HIS A 265 28.53 -20.36 -11.14
CA HIS A 265 27.93 -21.46 -10.40
C HIS A 265 28.10 -22.80 -11.13
N ASN A 266 27.94 -23.91 -10.43
CA ASN A 266 28.09 -25.28 -10.96
C ASN A 266 26.74 -25.93 -11.33
N GLY A 267 25.68 -25.14 -11.49
CA GLY A 267 24.31 -25.62 -11.76
C GLY A 267 23.52 -26.10 -10.54
N ASN A 268 24.07 -26.01 -9.33
CA ASN A 268 23.39 -26.38 -8.09
C ASN A 268 23.19 -25.18 -7.15
N PHE A 269 22.29 -25.35 -6.19
CA PHE A 269 22.10 -24.45 -5.07
C PHE A 269 22.02 -25.23 -3.76
N GLU A 270 22.30 -24.54 -2.66
CA GLU A 270 22.26 -25.09 -1.31
C GLU A 270 21.32 -24.27 -0.44
N LEU A 271 20.56 -24.96 0.43
CA LEU A 271 19.91 -24.34 1.59
C LEU A 271 20.79 -24.60 2.82
N ILE A 272 21.13 -23.54 3.54
CA ILE A 272 21.99 -23.59 4.71
C ILE A 272 21.16 -23.22 5.93
N ASP A 273 21.21 -24.06 6.97
CA ASP A 273 20.61 -23.77 8.28
C ASP A 273 21.37 -22.61 8.93
N HIS A 274 20.65 -21.53 9.29
CA HIS A 274 21.28 -20.32 9.80
C HIS A 274 21.92 -20.51 11.19
N ALA A 275 21.41 -21.45 12.00
CA ALA A 275 21.92 -21.68 13.34
C ALA A 275 23.17 -22.57 13.33
N THR A 276 23.19 -23.61 12.50
CA THR A 276 24.29 -24.58 12.48
C THR A 276 25.32 -24.34 11.38
N ASN A 277 25.00 -23.54 10.36
CA ASN A 277 25.74 -23.39 9.11
C ASN A 277 25.86 -24.68 8.28
N ASP A 278 25.05 -25.70 8.57
CA ASP A 278 25.04 -26.94 7.80
C ASP A 278 24.25 -26.79 6.51
N VAL A 279 24.73 -27.44 5.45
CA VAL A 279 23.94 -27.62 4.22
C VAL A 279 22.86 -28.66 4.48
N VAL A 280 21.60 -28.23 4.51
CA VAL A 280 20.45 -29.08 4.83
C VAL A 280 19.64 -29.49 3.60
N TYR A 281 19.87 -28.85 2.46
CA TYR A 281 19.24 -29.22 1.19
C TYR A 281 20.16 -28.87 0.02
N ASN A 282 20.23 -29.76 -0.97
CA ASN A 282 20.92 -29.55 -2.24
C ASN A 282 19.90 -29.69 -3.38
N GLY A 283 19.88 -28.73 -4.29
CA GLY A 283 18.99 -28.77 -5.44
C GLY A 283 19.63 -28.26 -6.72
N LYS A 284 18.93 -28.44 -7.84
CA LYS A 284 19.39 -28.03 -9.17
C LYS A 284 18.81 -26.67 -9.56
N ILE A 285 19.61 -25.89 -10.29
CA ILE A 285 19.18 -24.67 -10.96
C ILE A 285 18.59 -25.04 -12.32
N ASN A 286 17.39 -24.56 -12.60
CA ASN A 286 16.64 -24.86 -13.82
C ASN A 286 16.50 -23.61 -14.68
N ARG A 287 16.82 -23.73 -15.97
CA ARG A 287 16.54 -22.68 -16.96
C ARG A 287 15.08 -22.72 -17.37
N LYS A 288 14.41 -21.57 -17.33
CA LYS A 288 13.01 -21.39 -17.72
C LYS A 288 12.92 -20.25 -18.73
N LYS A 289 12.45 -20.57 -19.93
CA LYS A 289 12.06 -19.56 -20.93
C LYS A 289 10.62 -19.15 -20.67
N THR A 290 10.36 -17.87 -20.48
CA THR A 290 9.03 -17.33 -20.19
C THR A 290 8.70 -16.18 -21.13
N LEU A 291 7.48 -15.65 -21.04
CA LEU A 291 7.06 -14.51 -21.86
C LEU A 291 7.77 -13.21 -21.48
N ILE A 292 8.28 -13.12 -20.25
CA ILE A 292 8.96 -11.94 -19.72
C ILE A 292 10.49 -12.08 -19.70
N GLY A 293 11.04 -13.17 -20.26
CA GLY A 293 12.48 -13.38 -20.41
C GLY A 293 12.95 -14.80 -20.13
N ASP A 294 14.27 -14.98 -20.19
CA ASP A 294 14.95 -16.22 -19.85
C ASP A 294 15.51 -16.12 -18.43
N PHE A 295 15.12 -17.05 -17.57
CA PHE A 295 15.47 -17.03 -16.15
C PHE A 295 16.09 -18.34 -15.70
N GLU A 296 16.96 -18.27 -14.70
CA GLU A 296 17.34 -19.42 -13.90
C GLU A 296 16.54 -19.41 -12.60
N THR A 297 16.02 -20.56 -12.22
CA THR A 297 15.10 -20.72 -11.10
C THR A 297 15.47 -21.92 -10.26
N ILE A 298 15.21 -21.83 -8.96
CA ILE A 298 15.37 -22.92 -8.01
C ILE A 298 14.04 -23.23 -7.35
N ASN A 299 13.85 -24.49 -6.98
CA ASN A 299 12.68 -24.97 -6.27
C ASN A 299 13.13 -25.84 -5.10
N PHE A 300 12.60 -25.53 -3.92
CA PHE A 300 12.84 -26.27 -2.67
C PHE A 300 11.52 -26.47 -1.92
N SER A 301 10.40 -26.59 -2.66
CA SER A 301 9.06 -26.81 -2.09
C SER A 301 8.99 -28.08 -1.23
N ASP A 302 9.77 -29.10 -1.60
CA ASP A 302 9.86 -30.40 -0.91
C ASP A 302 10.54 -30.29 0.46
N PHE A 303 11.29 -29.22 0.71
CA PHE A 303 11.86 -28.97 2.03
C PHE A 303 10.78 -28.41 2.97
N LYS A 304 10.52 -29.14 4.06
CA LYS A 304 9.41 -28.88 5.00
C LYS A 304 9.86 -28.55 6.43
N LYS A 305 11.14 -28.68 6.75
CA LYS A 305 11.64 -28.45 8.11
C LYS A 305 11.55 -26.96 8.43
N GLU A 306 10.87 -26.62 9.52
CA GLU A 306 10.81 -25.24 9.99
C GLU A 306 12.16 -24.76 10.50
N GLY A 307 12.44 -23.47 10.36
CA GLY A 307 13.69 -22.86 10.79
C GLY A 307 14.03 -21.60 10.00
N GLN A 308 15.24 -21.09 10.24
CA GLN A 308 15.79 -19.96 9.50
C GLN A 308 16.91 -20.43 8.59
N TYR A 309 16.90 -19.98 7.35
CA TYR A 309 17.77 -20.51 6.30
C TYR A 309 18.34 -19.41 5.41
N THR A 310 19.42 -19.73 4.70
CA THR A 310 19.95 -18.93 3.59
C THR A 310 20.07 -19.77 2.33
N ILE A 311 19.93 -19.16 1.16
CA ILE A 311 20.21 -19.81 -0.13
C ILE A 311 21.62 -19.43 -0.56
N ARG A 312 22.44 -20.42 -0.93
CA ARG A 312 23.77 -20.23 -1.52
C ARG A 312 23.82 -20.76 -2.94
N VAL A 313 24.36 -19.94 -3.85
CA VAL A 313 24.67 -20.29 -5.24
C VAL A 313 26.05 -19.75 -5.58
N GLY A 314 27.02 -20.64 -5.81
CA GLY A 314 28.42 -20.24 -5.93
C GLY A 314 28.88 -19.46 -4.69
N GLU A 315 29.42 -18.26 -4.90
CA GLU A 315 29.87 -17.36 -3.81
C GLU A 315 28.77 -16.41 -3.31
N VAL A 316 27.56 -16.48 -3.86
CA VAL A 316 26.45 -15.59 -3.49
C VAL A 316 25.55 -16.28 -2.47
N THR A 317 25.38 -15.64 -1.32
CA THR A 317 24.49 -16.10 -0.24
C THR A 317 23.46 -15.03 0.07
N THR A 318 22.20 -15.43 0.26
CA THR A 318 21.12 -14.50 0.66
C THR A 318 21.25 -14.05 2.10
N LYS A 319 20.49 -13.02 2.48
CA LYS A 319 20.16 -12.81 3.90
C LYS A 319 19.29 -13.98 4.43
N PRO A 320 19.25 -14.18 5.76
CA PRO A 320 18.42 -15.22 6.37
C PRO A 320 16.92 -14.93 6.17
N PHE A 321 16.15 -15.97 5.87
CA PHE A 321 14.68 -15.94 5.79
C PHE A 321 14.10 -17.16 6.52
N TYR A 322 12.79 -17.14 6.80
CA TYR A 322 12.14 -18.22 7.55
C TYR A 322 11.44 -19.24 6.65
N ILE A 323 11.40 -20.49 7.09
CA ILE A 323 10.39 -21.46 6.68
C ILE A 323 9.58 -21.80 7.93
N ASN A 324 8.31 -21.42 7.98
CA ASN A 324 7.44 -21.64 9.15
C ASN A 324 5.96 -21.62 8.76
N GLN A 325 5.11 -22.41 9.42
CA GLN A 325 3.68 -22.45 9.13
C GLN A 325 2.98 -21.08 9.26
N ASN A 326 3.41 -20.22 10.20
CA ASN A 326 2.77 -18.96 10.58
C ASN A 326 3.62 -17.71 10.25
N ILE A 327 4.41 -17.73 9.16
CA ILE A 327 5.28 -16.60 8.79
C ILE A 327 4.59 -15.24 8.69
N TRP A 328 3.28 -15.22 8.43
CA TRP A 328 2.52 -13.97 8.25
C TRP A 328 2.06 -13.32 9.56
N ASP A 329 2.10 -14.04 10.69
CA ASP A 329 1.70 -13.51 11.99
C ASP A 329 2.62 -12.36 12.43
N ASP A 330 3.93 -12.48 12.19
CA ASP A 330 4.90 -11.42 12.44
C ASP A 330 4.62 -10.17 11.56
N SER A 331 4.23 -10.40 10.31
CA SER A 331 3.85 -9.32 9.39
C SER A 331 2.58 -8.62 9.83
N ALA A 332 1.60 -9.36 10.36
CA ALA A 332 0.38 -8.77 10.92
C ALA A 332 0.69 -7.78 12.05
N TRP A 333 1.63 -8.10 12.95
CA TRP A 333 2.06 -7.17 14.01
C TRP A 333 2.74 -5.92 13.47
N ARG A 334 3.58 -6.05 12.44
CA ARG A 334 4.22 -4.90 11.79
C ARG A 334 3.20 -3.98 11.15
N VAL A 335 2.31 -4.52 10.30
CA VAL A 335 1.30 -3.70 9.61
C VAL A 335 0.28 -3.10 10.60
N LEU A 336 -0.08 -3.84 11.66
CA LEU A 336 -0.90 -3.30 12.76
C LEU A 336 -0.20 -2.14 13.48
N ASN A 337 1.14 -2.19 13.66
CA ASN A 337 1.90 -1.07 14.21
C ASN A 337 1.82 0.18 13.31
N PHE A 338 1.90 0.00 11.98
CA PHE A 338 1.67 1.09 11.04
C PHE A 338 0.28 1.69 11.19
N ILE A 339 -0.77 0.87 11.15
CA ILE A 339 -2.16 1.32 11.34
C ILE A 339 -2.34 2.05 12.67
N PHE A 340 -1.74 1.56 13.75
CA PHE A 340 -1.77 2.24 15.05
C PHE A 340 -1.16 3.66 14.98
N CYS A 341 -0.07 3.84 14.22
CA CYS A 341 0.56 5.14 14.03
C CYS A 341 -0.25 6.11 13.19
N GLU A 342 -1.23 5.60 12.43
CA GLU A 342 -2.14 6.37 11.59
C GLU A 342 -3.39 6.86 12.36
N ARG A 343 -3.57 6.52 13.64
CA ARG A 343 -4.80 6.86 14.39
C ARG A 343 -5.00 8.38 14.46
N CYS A 344 -6.10 8.88 13.90
CA CYS A 344 -6.45 10.29 13.98
C CYS A 344 -7.19 10.62 15.29
N GLY A 345 -6.87 11.73 15.97
CA GLY A 345 -7.53 12.10 17.22
C GLY A 345 -7.09 11.31 18.45
N TYR A 346 -6.04 10.48 18.30
CA TYR A 346 -5.40 9.74 19.38
C TYR A 346 -3.96 10.24 19.58
N PRO A 347 -3.45 10.39 20.82
CA PRO A 347 -2.04 10.68 21.05
C PRO A 347 -1.20 9.41 20.84
N VAL A 348 -0.57 9.26 19.69
CA VAL A 348 0.35 8.15 19.40
C VAL A 348 1.73 8.46 19.99
N PRO A 349 2.20 7.72 21.02
CA PRO A 349 3.47 8.02 21.67
C PRO A 349 4.64 8.02 20.68
N GLY A 350 5.52 9.02 20.77
CA GLY A 350 6.67 9.13 19.88
C GLY A 350 6.36 9.51 18.43
N LYS A 351 5.08 9.63 18.03
CA LYS A 351 4.66 10.02 16.67
C LYS A 351 3.96 11.37 16.64
N HIS A 352 2.76 11.49 17.22
CA HIS A 352 2.01 12.76 17.24
C HIS A 352 1.05 12.86 18.42
N GLY A 353 0.63 14.08 18.76
CA GLY A 353 -0.45 14.31 19.72
C GLY A 353 -1.84 14.00 19.14
N ALA A 354 -2.89 14.12 19.95
CA ALA A 354 -4.27 14.02 19.45
C ALA A 354 -4.57 15.18 18.48
N CYS A 355 -4.62 14.85 17.20
CA CYS A 355 -4.83 15.76 16.06
C CYS A 355 -6.30 15.90 15.66
N HIS A 356 -6.62 16.93 14.88
CA HIS A 356 -7.93 17.15 14.22
C HIS A 356 -9.16 17.14 15.13
N ALA A 357 -9.00 17.43 16.42
CA ALA A 357 -10.13 17.54 17.36
C ALA A 357 -11.10 18.67 16.98
N ASP A 358 -10.65 19.60 16.15
CA ASP A 358 -11.38 20.75 15.61
C ASP A 358 -11.98 20.48 14.22
N LEU A 359 -11.65 19.36 13.58
CA LEU A 359 -12.26 18.98 12.31
C LEU A 359 -13.75 18.71 12.52
N ASN A 360 -14.60 19.39 11.75
CA ASN A 360 -16.04 19.40 11.98
C ASN A 360 -16.85 19.50 10.68
N GLY A 361 -18.09 18.99 10.73
CA GLY A 361 -19.08 19.09 9.67
C GLY A 361 -20.38 19.72 10.19
N THR A 362 -21.25 20.10 9.26
CA THR A 362 -22.59 20.63 9.58
C THR A 362 -23.66 19.72 8.98
N PHE A 363 -24.63 19.32 9.79
CA PHE A 363 -25.81 18.55 9.36
C PHE A 363 -27.04 19.03 10.13
N ASN A 364 -28.13 19.32 9.43
CA ASN A 364 -29.36 19.89 10.03
C ASN A 364 -29.10 21.08 10.97
N GLU A 365 -28.30 22.05 10.49
CA GLU A 365 -27.88 23.27 11.22
C GLU A 365 -27.06 23.03 12.50
N LYS A 366 -26.69 21.78 12.79
CA LYS A 366 -25.84 21.40 13.93
C LYS A 366 -24.42 21.10 13.46
N VAL A 367 -23.44 21.53 14.25
CA VAL A 367 -22.03 21.21 14.03
C VAL A 367 -21.70 19.93 14.79
N PHE A 368 -20.96 19.01 14.15
CA PHE A 368 -20.49 17.77 14.76
C PHE A 368 -18.99 17.56 14.49
N PRO A 369 -18.23 16.99 15.43
CA PRO A 369 -16.80 16.72 15.25
C PRO A 369 -16.56 15.47 14.40
N VAL A 370 -15.45 15.46 13.65
CA VAL A 370 -15.02 14.35 12.80
C VAL A 370 -13.54 14.06 13.05
N ASN A 371 -13.28 13.28 14.10
CA ASN A 371 -11.97 12.72 14.40
C ASN A 371 -12.13 11.26 14.88
N GLY A 372 -11.03 10.51 14.91
CA GLY A 372 -11.04 9.06 15.04
C GLY A 372 -10.68 8.39 13.71
N GLY A 373 -10.78 7.06 13.65
CA GLY A 373 -10.34 6.31 12.48
C GLY A 373 -8.85 6.49 12.23
N TRP A 374 -8.44 6.44 10.97
CA TRP A 374 -7.03 6.56 10.57
C TRP A 374 -6.87 7.60 9.46
N HIS A 375 -5.70 8.24 9.40
CA HIS A 375 -5.33 9.01 8.22
C HIS A 375 -5.21 8.07 7.00
N ASP A 376 -5.56 8.50 5.79
CA ASP A 376 -5.69 7.58 4.64
C ASP A 376 -4.31 7.18 4.08
N ALA A 377 -3.35 8.10 4.09
CA ALA A 377 -2.06 8.00 3.41
C ALA A 377 -0.95 8.76 4.17
N ALA A 378 0.11 9.20 3.49
CA ALA A 378 1.05 10.20 4.03
C ALA A 378 0.45 11.62 4.15
N ASP A 379 -0.87 11.74 3.96
CA ASP A 379 -1.68 12.92 4.23
C ASP A 379 -2.46 12.75 5.55
N MET A 380 -3.27 13.76 5.93
CA MET A 380 -4.08 13.73 7.15
C MET A 380 -5.58 13.54 6.86
N SER A 381 -5.94 13.05 5.68
CA SER A 381 -7.34 12.87 5.30
C SER A 381 -7.91 11.63 5.99
N GLN A 382 -9.20 11.64 6.32
CA GLN A 382 -9.89 10.44 6.84
C GLN A 382 -11.03 10.09 5.89
N GLN A 383 -10.89 8.94 5.23
CA GLN A 383 -11.93 8.37 4.39
C GLN A 383 -12.72 7.33 5.19
N THR A 384 -14.02 7.55 5.34
CA THR A 384 -14.90 6.67 6.12
C THR A 384 -15.00 5.29 5.49
N LEU A 385 -15.09 5.23 4.16
CA LEU A 385 -15.14 3.97 3.42
C LEU A 385 -13.91 3.10 3.69
N GLN A 386 -12.70 3.69 3.64
CA GLN A 386 -11.46 2.98 3.90
C GLN A 386 -11.32 2.58 5.36
N THR A 387 -11.71 3.45 6.28
CA THR A 387 -11.74 3.13 7.71
C THR A 387 -12.63 1.91 7.96
N GLY A 388 -13.78 1.82 7.30
CA GLY A 388 -14.64 0.64 7.35
C GLY A 388 -13.94 -0.62 6.81
N GLU A 389 -13.39 -0.56 5.60
CA GLU A 389 -12.71 -1.72 5.01
C GLU A 389 -11.49 -2.20 5.82
N LEU A 390 -10.77 -1.26 6.43
CA LEU A 390 -9.67 -1.56 7.34
C LEU A 390 -10.18 -2.23 8.62
N ALA A 391 -11.24 -1.71 9.24
CA ALA A 391 -11.89 -2.35 10.39
C ALA A 391 -12.34 -3.77 10.05
N TYR A 392 -12.93 -3.98 8.87
CA TYR A 392 -13.31 -5.31 8.38
C TYR A 392 -12.09 -6.24 8.26
N SER A 393 -11.01 -5.79 7.63
CA SER A 393 -9.79 -6.60 7.44
C SER A 393 -9.08 -6.93 8.77
N LEU A 394 -9.14 -6.03 9.74
CA LEU A 394 -8.67 -6.26 11.11
C LEU A 394 -9.49 -7.36 11.80
N LEU A 395 -10.81 -7.37 11.61
CA LEU A 395 -11.69 -8.43 12.12
C LEU A 395 -11.43 -9.78 11.43
N GLU A 396 -11.19 -9.80 10.11
CA GLU A 396 -10.80 -11.03 9.40
C GLU A 396 -9.50 -11.60 9.97
N MET A 397 -8.48 -10.75 10.15
CA MET A 397 -7.21 -11.17 10.75
C MET A 397 -7.36 -11.57 12.21
N ALA A 398 -8.25 -10.92 12.97
CA ALA A 398 -8.57 -11.33 14.34
C ALA A 398 -9.21 -12.73 14.37
N SER A 399 -10.12 -13.04 13.43
CA SER A 399 -10.68 -14.39 13.29
C SER A 399 -9.58 -15.42 13.06
N ASN A 400 -8.66 -15.15 12.14
CA ASN A 400 -7.51 -16.02 11.87
C ASN A 400 -6.61 -16.20 13.10
N ALA A 401 -6.28 -15.11 13.80
CA ALA A 401 -5.48 -15.17 15.03
C ALA A 401 -6.16 -16.02 16.12
N LYS A 402 -7.49 -15.90 16.25
CA LYS A 402 -8.29 -16.72 17.18
C LYS A 402 -8.27 -18.20 16.80
N GLU A 403 -8.43 -18.53 15.52
CA GLU A 403 -8.35 -19.91 15.01
C GLU A 403 -6.98 -20.54 15.28
N LYS A 404 -5.90 -19.75 15.20
CA LYS A 404 -4.53 -20.15 15.52
C LYS A 404 -4.19 -20.12 17.02
N ASN A 405 -5.13 -19.76 17.89
CA ASN A 405 -4.91 -19.59 19.33
C ASN A 405 -3.80 -18.54 19.67
N ASN A 406 -3.67 -17.50 18.85
CA ASN A 406 -2.78 -16.36 19.05
C ASN A 406 -3.54 -15.24 19.77
N GLN A 407 -3.71 -15.40 21.09
CA GLN A 407 -4.59 -14.56 21.90
C GLN A 407 -4.15 -13.10 21.96
N GLU A 408 -2.85 -12.83 22.06
CA GLU A 408 -2.32 -11.47 22.14
C GLU A 408 -2.58 -10.68 20.85
N LEU A 409 -2.36 -11.32 19.68
CA LEU A 409 -2.65 -10.69 18.40
C LEU A 409 -4.17 -10.49 18.22
N TYR A 410 -4.97 -11.49 18.57
CA TYR A 410 -6.43 -11.39 18.54
C TYR A 410 -6.94 -10.18 19.33
N LEU A 411 -6.53 -10.05 20.60
CA LEU A 411 -6.98 -8.95 21.46
C LEU A 411 -6.60 -7.59 20.89
N ARG A 412 -5.36 -7.45 20.40
CA ARG A 412 -4.88 -6.17 19.85
C ARG A 412 -5.56 -5.81 18.52
N LEU A 413 -5.82 -6.78 17.65
CA LEU A 413 -6.57 -6.59 16.41
C LEU A 413 -8.03 -6.21 16.69
N MET A 414 -8.67 -6.85 17.67
CA MET A 414 -10.04 -6.52 18.07
C MET A 414 -10.15 -5.09 18.62
N GLU A 415 -9.16 -4.63 19.38
CA GLU A 415 -9.10 -3.24 19.83
C GLU A 415 -9.00 -2.26 18.66
N GLU A 416 -8.06 -2.51 17.73
CA GLU A 416 -7.89 -1.64 16.54
C GLU A 416 -9.15 -1.65 15.66
N ALA A 417 -9.79 -2.81 15.49
CA ALA A 417 -11.05 -2.91 14.77
C ALA A 417 -12.15 -2.07 15.44
N LYS A 418 -12.29 -2.14 16.77
CA LYS A 418 -13.27 -1.34 17.53
C LYS A 418 -13.02 0.16 17.42
N TRP A 419 -11.77 0.59 17.34
CA TRP A 419 -11.43 1.99 17.05
C TRP A 419 -11.98 2.46 15.69
N GLY A 420 -11.82 1.64 14.64
CA GLY A 420 -12.43 1.92 13.34
C GLY A 420 -13.96 1.86 13.35
N LEU A 421 -14.54 0.90 14.08
CA LEU A 421 -16.00 0.77 14.24
C LEU A 421 -16.61 2.00 14.94
N ASP A 422 -15.93 2.57 15.95
CA ASP A 422 -16.37 3.83 16.57
C ASP A 422 -16.44 4.96 15.54
N TYR A 423 -15.45 5.05 14.64
CA TYR A 423 -15.43 6.08 13.61
C TYR A 423 -16.55 5.92 12.58
N ILE A 424 -16.82 4.70 12.08
CA ILE A 424 -17.91 4.50 11.11
C ILE A 424 -19.30 4.78 11.73
N LEU A 425 -19.47 4.53 13.04
CA LEU A 425 -20.69 4.85 13.77
C LEU A 425 -20.80 6.36 14.03
N LYS A 426 -19.69 7.03 14.37
CA LYS A 426 -19.63 8.49 14.57
C LYS A 426 -19.93 9.28 13.30
N THR A 427 -19.51 8.76 12.15
CA THR A 427 -19.74 9.37 10.83
C THR A 427 -21.06 8.96 10.19
N ARG A 428 -21.84 8.11 10.85
CA ARG A 428 -23.23 7.78 10.47
C ARG A 428 -24.17 8.82 11.05
N LEU A 429 -24.90 9.50 10.16
CA LEU A 429 -25.90 10.51 10.50
C LEU A 429 -27.31 9.93 10.26
N ASP A 430 -28.35 10.70 10.61
CA ASP A 430 -29.75 10.29 10.37
C ASP A 430 -30.06 10.16 8.86
N ASP A 431 -31.08 9.38 8.51
CA ASP A 431 -31.63 9.23 7.16
C ASP A 431 -30.62 8.78 6.08
N GLY A 432 -29.67 7.91 6.45
CA GLY A 432 -28.69 7.34 5.53
C GLY A 432 -27.53 8.29 5.16
N TYR A 433 -27.46 9.47 5.75
CA TYR A 433 -26.35 10.39 5.54
C TYR A 433 -25.09 9.92 6.25
N ARG A 434 -23.94 10.17 5.62
CA ARG A 434 -22.62 9.91 6.19
C ARG A 434 -21.69 11.09 5.99
N ALA A 435 -20.64 11.15 6.80
CA ALA A 435 -19.62 12.17 6.76
C ALA A 435 -18.25 11.56 6.48
N GLN A 436 -17.42 12.26 5.70
CA GLN A 436 -16.00 11.93 5.49
C GLN A 436 -15.20 13.18 5.14
N THR A 437 -13.87 13.12 5.19
CA THR A 437 -12.99 14.23 4.79
C THR A 437 -12.22 13.85 3.53
N TRP A 438 -11.63 14.82 2.81
CA TRP A 438 -10.82 14.52 1.62
C TRP A 438 -9.75 15.57 1.39
N GLY A 439 -8.51 15.10 1.21
CA GLY A 439 -7.36 15.95 0.87
C GLY A 439 -6.89 16.84 2.01
N THR A 440 -7.23 16.51 3.27
CA THR A 440 -6.65 17.17 4.44
C THR A 440 -5.17 16.81 4.50
N ASN A 441 -4.28 17.77 4.31
CA ASN A 441 -2.84 17.56 4.39
C ASN A 441 -2.19 18.48 5.42
N LEU A 442 -2.92 18.80 6.50
CA LEU A 442 -2.51 19.80 7.48
C LEU A 442 -2.62 19.26 8.90
N TRP A 443 -1.63 19.60 9.71
CA TRP A 443 -1.78 19.68 11.16
C TRP A 443 -2.62 20.91 11.49
N THR A 444 -3.68 20.72 12.27
CA THR A 444 -4.62 21.79 12.62
C THR A 444 -4.22 22.54 13.88
N ASP A 445 -4.65 23.80 13.98
CA ASP A 445 -4.38 24.64 15.15
C ASP A 445 -5.26 24.32 16.38
N GLY A 446 -6.29 23.47 16.19
CA GLY A 446 -7.17 23.00 17.25
C GLY A 446 -8.33 23.94 17.56
N PHE A 447 -8.54 24.99 16.76
CA PHE A 447 -9.64 25.94 16.91
C PHE A 447 -10.59 25.86 15.72
N ILE A 448 -11.90 25.89 15.99
CA ILE A 448 -12.91 25.97 14.94
C ILE A 448 -13.08 27.44 14.51
N GLY A 449 -13.12 27.65 13.20
CA GLY A 449 -13.35 28.95 12.57
C GLY A 449 -12.08 29.74 12.29
N THR A 450 -10.91 29.08 12.32
CA THR A 450 -9.63 29.71 12.01
C THR A 450 -9.28 29.55 10.52
N LYS A 451 -8.03 29.83 10.15
CA LYS A 451 -7.64 29.90 8.74
C LYS A 451 -7.54 28.53 8.10
N ASP A 452 -7.09 27.51 8.82
CA ASP A 452 -6.94 26.16 8.29
C ASP A 452 -8.31 25.50 7.99
N ASP A 453 -9.38 25.88 8.68
CA ASP A 453 -10.79 25.58 8.36
C ASP A 453 -11.28 26.11 7.01
N SER A 454 -10.68 27.21 6.53
CA SER A 454 -11.20 27.96 5.39
C SER A 454 -10.95 27.27 4.04
N THR A 455 -10.14 26.21 4.02
CA THR A 455 -9.78 25.51 2.78
C THR A 455 -10.84 24.52 2.35
N LYS A 456 -11.03 24.36 1.03
CA LYS A 456 -11.85 23.28 0.48
C LYS A 456 -11.34 21.88 0.88
N ARG A 457 -10.07 21.78 1.27
CA ARG A 457 -9.36 20.55 1.67
C ARG A 457 -9.68 20.12 3.11
N ARG A 458 -10.18 21.01 3.98
CA ARG A 458 -10.59 20.68 5.36
C ARG A 458 -12.11 20.52 5.55
N LYS A 459 -12.91 20.68 4.50
CA LYS A 459 -14.37 20.57 4.62
C LYS A 459 -14.79 19.12 4.72
N VAL A 460 -15.37 18.74 5.86
CA VAL A 460 -16.12 17.49 6.00
C VAL A 460 -17.24 17.50 4.96
N ARG A 461 -17.28 16.45 4.14
CA ARG A 461 -18.32 16.21 3.16
C ARG A 461 -19.39 15.34 3.79
N VAL A 462 -20.58 15.89 3.89
CA VAL A 462 -21.79 15.13 4.21
C VAL A 462 -22.45 14.70 2.91
N HIS A 463 -22.75 13.41 2.78
CA HIS A 463 -23.37 12.85 1.59
C HIS A 463 -24.35 11.74 1.95
N ASP A 464 -25.33 11.52 1.08
CA ASP A 464 -26.25 10.39 1.14
C ASP A 464 -25.98 9.50 -0.08
N ARG A 465 -25.40 8.32 0.15
CA ARG A 465 -24.96 7.39 -0.91
C ARG A 465 -25.32 5.97 -0.55
N ALA A 466 -25.99 5.30 -1.48
CA ALA A 466 -26.45 3.94 -1.26
C ALA A 466 -25.30 2.94 -1.30
N PHE A 467 -24.31 3.10 -2.19
CA PHE A 467 -23.19 2.15 -2.29
C PHE A 467 -22.43 1.98 -0.96
N GLU A 468 -22.11 3.10 -0.32
CA GLU A 468 -21.39 3.09 0.95
C GLU A 468 -22.23 2.48 2.07
N ASN A 469 -23.52 2.84 2.16
CA ASN A 469 -24.42 2.25 3.16
C ASN A 469 -24.62 0.74 2.96
N PHE A 470 -24.67 0.25 1.71
CA PHE A 470 -24.65 -1.20 1.47
C PHE A 470 -23.35 -1.83 1.97
N LEU A 471 -22.20 -1.20 1.70
CA LEU A 471 -20.91 -1.72 2.14
C LEU A 471 -20.84 -1.76 3.67
N PHE A 472 -21.18 -0.66 4.35
CA PHE A 472 -21.18 -0.57 5.81
C PHE A 472 -22.16 -1.53 6.45
N SER A 473 -23.35 -1.72 5.89
CA SER A 473 -24.30 -2.73 6.35
C SER A 473 -23.67 -4.12 6.41
N GLY A 474 -22.89 -4.50 5.39
CA GLY A 474 -22.14 -5.76 5.40
C GLY A 474 -21.06 -5.80 6.48
N ILE A 475 -20.27 -4.73 6.62
CA ILE A 475 -19.22 -4.62 7.65
C ILE A 475 -19.82 -4.72 9.06
N GLU A 476 -20.88 -3.95 9.33
CA GLU A 476 -21.56 -3.87 10.62
C GLU A 476 -22.20 -5.23 10.97
N ALA A 477 -22.83 -5.88 9.98
CA ALA A 477 -23.36 -7.23 10.15
C ALA A 477 -22.26 -8.23 10.52
N TYR A 478 -21.14 -8.25 9.79
CA TYR A 478 -20.01 -9.12 10.09
C TYR A 478 -19.40 -8.81 11.47
N ALA A 479 -19.15 -7.53 11.76
CA ALA A 479 -18.62 -7.08 13.04
C ALA A 479 -19.48 -7.52 14.21
N SER A 480 -20.81 -7.44 14.09
CA SER A 480 -21.73 -7.89 15.14
C SER A 480 -21.58 -9.38 15.50
N THR A 481 -21.10 -10.22 14.57
CA THR A 481 -20.83 -11.64 14.82
C THR A 481 -19.50 -11.87 15.54
N MET A 482 -18.57 -10.92 15.42
CA MET A 482 -17.22 -10.99 15.99
C MET A 482 -17.13 -10.36 17.39
N ILE A 483 -17.94 -9.34 17.68
CA ILE A 483 -17.99 -8.70 18.99
C ILE A 483 -18.66 -9.63 20.01
N ALA A 484 -17.87 -10.12 20.97
CA ALA A 484 -18.32 -11.07 21.99
C ALA A 484 -18.29 -10.49 23.42
N ASP A 485 -17.55 -9.41 23.64
CA ASP A 485 -17.26 -8.81 24.95
C ASP A 485 -18.02 -7.51 25.20
N ASP A 486 -18.84 -7.05 24.24
CA ASP A 486 -19.68 -5.86 24.36
C ASP A 486 -21.05 -6.13 23.69
N GLU A 487 -22.02 -6.58 24.50
CA GLU A 487 -23.37 -6.89 24.02
C GLU A 487 -24.10 -5.65 23.47
N MET A 488 -23.84 -4.47 24.04
CA MET A 488 -24.52 -3.23 23.62
C MET A 488 -24.01 -2.77 22.26
N LEU A 489 -22.69 -2.78 22.05
CA LEU A 489 -22.11 -2.51 20.74
C LEU A 489 -22.59 -3.53 19.71
N LYS A 490 -22.62 -4.81 20.06
CA LYS A 490 -23.15 -5.87 19.20
C LYS A 490 -24.59 -5.58 18.78
N PHE A 491 -25.51 -5.33 19.72
CA PHE A 491 -26.90 -5.04 19.39
C PHE A 491 -27.04 -3.77 18.53
N ASN A 492 -26.23 -2.74 18.81
CA ASN A 492 -26.22 -1.55 17.99
C ASN A 492 -25.77 -1.83 16.55
N LEU A 493 -24.67 -2.58 16.36
CA LEU A 493 -24.18 -2.99 15.05
C LEU A 493 -25.22 -3.80 14.26
N GLN A 494 -25.93 -4.72 14.91
CA GLN A 494 -27.02 -5.47 14.27
C GLN A 494 -28.15 -4.55 13.79
N LYS A 495 -28.54 -3.59 14.64
CA LYS A 495 -29.57 -2.60 14.33
C LYS A 495 -29.14 -1.72 13.16
N VAL A 496 -27.96 -1.09 13.22
CA VAL A 496 -27.52 -0.16 12.17
C VAL A 496 -27.26 -0.88 10.85
N ALA A 497 -26.81 -2.14 10.87
CA ALA A 497 -26.66 -2.93 9.65
C ALA A 497 -27.98 -3.11 8.89
N ILE A 498 -29.09 -3.32 9.61
CA ILE A 498 -30.43 -3.45 9.04
C ILE A 498 -30.92 -2.10 8.52
N GLU A 499 -30.76 -1.03 9.32
CA GLU A 499 -31.17 0.32 8.95
C GLU A 499 -30.42 0.84 7.71
N ASP A 500 -29.11 0.63 7.64
CA ASP A 500 -28.27 1.13 6.55
C ASP A 500 -28.54 0.40 5.25
N TYR A 501 -28.83 -0.90 5.32
CA TYR A 501 -29.33 -1.61 4.15
C TYR A 501 -30.66 -1.04 3.68
N ALA A 502 -31.58 -0.73 4.61
CA ALA A 502 -32.89 -0.18 4.26
C ALA A 502 -32.75 1.21 3.60
N PHE A 503 -31.95 2.11 4.18
CA PHE A 503 -31.66 3.42 3.60
C PHE A 503 -31.02 3.30 2.21
N ALA A 504 -30.00 2.45 2.09
CA ALA A 504 -29.34 2.19 0.82
C ALA A 504 -30.32 1.64 -0.23
N LYS A 505 -31.19 0.71 0.18
CA LYS A 505 -32.16 0.06 -0.70
C LYS A 505 -33.23 1.03 -1.20
N GLU A 506 -33.78 1.85 -0.33
CA GLU A 506 -34.75 2.88 -0.72
C GLU A 506 -34.15 3.84 -1.75
N ARG A 507 -32.95 4.34 -1.47
CA ARG A 507 -32.26 5.27 -2.36
C ARG A 507 -31.89 4.62 -3.70
N PHE A 508 -31.38 3.39 -3.68
CA PHE A 508 -31.03 2.66 -4.89
C PHE A 508 -32.26 2.28 -5.73
N ASP A 509 -33.38 1.93 -5.10
CA ASP A 509 -34.63 1.66 -5.83
C ASP A 509 -35.18 2.91 -6.53
N ARG A 510 -34.91 4.10 -5.96
CA ARG A 510 -35.30 5.38 -6.54
C ARG A 510 -34.37 5.84 -7.67
N LEU A 511 -33.05 5.68 -7.50
CA LEU A 511 -32.04 6.30 -8.37
C LEU A 511 -31.28 5.31 -9.27
N GLY A 512 -31.30 4.01 -8.95
CA GLY A 512 -30.46 3.01 -9.60
C GLY A 512 -28.98 3.36 -9.58
N PHE A 513 -28.28 3.08 -10.68
CA PHE A 513 -26.85 3.38 -10.81
C PHE A 513 -26.53 4.87 -10.97
N ASP A 514 -27.53 5.72 -11.23
CA ASP A 514 -27.34 7.16 -11.26
C ASP A 514 -27.01 7.73 -9.87
N GLU A 515 -27.18 6.95 -8.80
CA GLU A 515 -26.81 7.36 -7.44
C GLU A 515 -25.30 7.60 -7.25
N LEU A 516 -24.46 6.85 -7.97
CA LEU A 516 -23.00 7.04 -8.00
C LEU A 516 -22.55 8.16 -8.95
N SER A 517 -23.47 8.73 -9.74
CA SER A 517 -23.16 9.81 -10.69
C SER A 517 -23.04 11.14 -9.97
N GLY A 518 -21.84 11.48 -9.48
CA GLY A 518 -21.60 12.79 -8.86
C GLY A 518 -20.29 12.96 -8.08
N GLY A 519 -19.49 11.90 -7.90
CA GLY A 519 -18.18 11.99 -7.27
C GLY A 519 -17.14 12.57 -8.22
N GLY A 520 -16.68 13.80 -7.97
CA GLY A 520 -15.40 14.27 -8.52
C GLY A 520 -14.26 13.34 -8.10
N GLY A 521 -13.14 13.33 -8.85
CA GLY A 521 -12.06 12.32 -8.81
C GLY A 521 -11.27 12.12 -7.49
N GLY A 522 -11.82 12.49 -6.34
CA GLY A 522 -11.31 12.17 -5.01
C GLY A 522 -12.20 11.22 -4.21
N ASP A 523 -13.32 10.77 -4.77
CA ASP A 523 -14.24 9.88 -4.10
C ASP A 523 -13.94 8.41 -4.40
N HIS A 524 -13.54 7.68 -3.37
CA HIS A 524 -13.14 6.28 -3.45
C HIS A 524 -14.29 5.31 -3.72
N ALA A 525 -15.54 5.72 -3.47
CA ALA A 525 -16.73 4.96 -3.85
C ALA A 525 -17.01 5.06 -5.37
N ALA A 526 -16.65 6.18 -6.00
CA ALA A 526 -17.02 6.48 -7.38
C ALA A 526 -16.40 5.52 -8.41
N MET A 527 -15.31 4.82 -8.07
CA MET A 527 -14.66 3.85 -8.96
C MET A 527 -15.44 2.55 -9.13
N ALA A 528 -16.46 2.30 -8.29
CA ALA A 528 -17.27 1.10 -8.34
C ALA A 528 -17.98 0.96 -9.70
N SER A 529 -17.90 -0.24 -10.26
CA SER A 529 -18.67 -0.60 -11.45
C SER A 529 -20.09 -1.01 -11.06
N ASN A 530 -21.03 -0.99 -12.00
CA ASN A 530 -22.38 -1.45 -11.73
C ASN A 530 -22.40 -2.93 -11.33
N SER A 531 -21.56 -3.77 -11.94
CA SER A 531 -21.44 -5.18 -11.58
C SER A 531 -20.84 -5.40 -10.17
N GLN A 532 -19.90 -4.56 -9.77
CA GLN A 532 -19.34 -4.55 -8.42
C GLN A 532 -20.36 -4.09 -7.38
N TYR A 533 -21.11 -3.03 -7.72
CA TYR A 533 -22.20 -2.53 -6.88
C TYR A 533 -23.17 -3.66 -6.56
N MET A 534 -23.66 -4.36 -7.57
CA MET A 534 -24.61 -5.46 -7.38
C MET A 534 -24.00 -6.64 -6.61
N ALA A 535 -22.70 -6.90 -6.76
CA ALA A 535 -22.00 -7.88 -5.94
C ALA A 535 -21.97 -7.45 -4.46
N ASN A 536 -21.75 -6.17 -4.17
CA ASN A 536 -21.78 -5.63 -2.81
C ASN A 536 -23.18 -5.73 -2.18
N ILE A 537 -24.24 -5.40 -2.92
CA ILE A 537 -25.62 -5.62 -2.46
C ILE A 537 -25.83 -7.08 -2.10
N SER A 538 -25.40 -8.00 -2.98
CA SER A 538 -25.53 -9.43 -2.73
C SER A 538 -24.77 -9.87 -1.48
N TYR A 539 -23.54 -9.40 -1.30
CA TYR A 539 -22.72 -9.74 -0.16
C TYR A 539 -23.35 -9.28 1.16
N SER A 540 -23.73 -8.00 1.25
CA SER A 540 -24.35 -7.45 2.46
C SER A 540 -25.68 -8.10 2.78
N ALA A 541 -26.51 -8.37 1.76
CA ALA A 541 -27.76 -9.10 1.94
C ALA A 541 -27.52 -10.53 2.43
N SER A 542 -26.51 -11.26 1.92
CA SER A 542 -26.16 -12.59 2.42
C SER A 542 -25.73 -12.55 3.89
N LEU A 543 -24.97 -11.55 4.31
CA LEU A 543 -24.59 -11.38 5.72
C LEU A 543 -25.79 -11.05 6.62
N LEU A 544 -26.70 -10.18 6.16
CA LEU A 544 -27.93 -9.89 6.90
C LEU A 544 -28.85 -11.12 6.97
N PHE A 545 -28.90 -11.94 5.93
CA PHE A 545 -29.63 -13.20 5.99
C PHE A 545 -29.02 -14.14 7.05
N LYS A 546 -27.69 -14.29 7.07
CA LYS A 546 -26.99 -15.07 8.10
C LYS A 546 -27.24 -14.52 9.50
N LEU A 547 -27.35 -13.20 9.65
CA LEU A 547 -27.57 -12.52 10.92
C LEU A 547 -29.01 -12.65 11.44
N THR A 548 -30.00 -12.54 10.56
CA THR A 548 -31.42 -12.36 10.93
C THR A 548 -32.29 -13.59 10.67
N GLY A 549 -31.88 -14.46 9.74
CA GLY A 549 -32.72 -15.53 9.20
C GLY A 549 -33.85 -15.07 8.28
N ASP A 550 -33.97 -13.77 7.99
CA ASP A 550 -35.05 -13.22 7.17
C ASP A 550 -34.84 -13.54 5.67
N GLN A 551 -35.80 -14.27 5.10
CA GLN A 551 -35.81 -14.68 3.70
C GLN A 551 -35.88 -13.51 2.72
N TYR A 552 -36.28 -12.31 3.16
CA TYR A 552 -36.17 -11.09 2.35
C TYR A 552 -34.73 -10.88 1.87
N TYR A 553 -33.76 -10.92 2.78
CA TYR A 553 -32.36 -10.69 2.44
C TYR A 553 -31.78 -11.81 1.56
N ALA A 554 -32.18 -13.07 1.80
CA ALA A 554 -31.78 -14.19 0.95
C ALA A 554 -32.21 -13.97 -0.51
N LYS A 555 -33.46 -13.52 -0.72
CA LYS A 555 -34.01 -13.21 -2.05
C LYS A 555 -33.33 -12.01 -2.69
N GLU A 556 -33.09 -10.94 -1.94
CA GLU A 556 -32.39 -9.77 -2.47
C GLU A 556 -30.95 -10.11 -2.86
N ALA A 557 -30.25 -10.95 -2.08
CA ALA A 557 -28.91 -11.41 -2.43
C ALA A 557 -28.89 -12.18 -3.76
N ALA A 558 -29.74 -13.20 -3.88
CA ALA A 558 -29.84 -14.01 -5.10
C ALA A 558 -30.31 -13.19 -6.33
N LYS A 559 -31.17 -12.18 -6.11
CA LYS A 559 -31.60 -11.25 -7.16
C LYS A 559 -30.46 -10.34 -7.61
N ALA A 560 -29.71 -9.77 -6.67
CA ALA A 560 -28.64 -8.84 -6.96
C ALA A 560 -27.49 -9.49 -7.74
N ILE A 561 -27.05 -10.69 -7.29
CA ILE A 561 -25.92 -11.38 -7.92
C ILE A 561 -26.15 -11.71 -9.40
N LYS A 562 -27.42 -11.84 -9.82
CA LYS A 562 -27.76 -12.13 -11.21
C LYS A 562 -27.18 -11.09 -12.18
N TYR A 563 -27.24 -9.81 -11.83
CA TYR A 563 -26.65 -8.74 -12.65
C TYR A 563 -25.13 -8.94 -12.81
N THR A 564 -24.46 -9.28 -11.72
CA THR A 564 -23.02 -9.57 -11.70
C THR A 564 -22.68 -10.77 -12.58
N LEU A 565 -23.46 -11.85 -12.52
CA LEU A 565 -23.29 -13.03 -13.38
C LEU A 565 -23.52 -12.70 -14.86
N ASP A 566 -24.53 -11.89 -15.17
CA ASP A 566 -24.82 -11.45 -16.55
C ASP A 566 -23.68 -10.59 -17.11
N CYS A 567 -22.92 -9.90 -16.25
CA CYS A 567 -21.70 -9.17 -16.59
C CYS A 567 -20.47 -10.07 -16.72
N GLN A 568 -20.51 -11.35 -16.31
CA GLN A 568 -19.37 -12.25 -16.48
C GLN A 568 -19.22 -12.67 -17.95
N ARG A 569 -17.99 -12.72 -18.44
CA ARG A 569 -17.70 -13.28 -19.75
C ARG A 569 -17.71 -14.81 -19.68
N THR A 570 -18.73 -15.44 -20.26
CA THR A 570 -18.83 -16.91 -20.33
C THR A 570 -18.35 -17.49 -21.66
N GLN A 571 -18.41 -16.68 -22.73
CA GLN A 571 -17.88 -17.06 -24.04
C GLN A 571 -16.35 -16.88 -24.08
N PRO A 572 -15.58 -17.86 -24.56
CA PRO A 572 -14.14 -17.73 -24.69
C PRO A 572 -13.76 -16.60 -25.67
N LEU A 573 -12.63 -15.97 -25.43
CA LEU A 573 -11.93 -15.14 -26.41
C LEU A 573 -11.45 -15.99 -27.59
N LYS A 574 -11.09 -15.32 -28.69
CA LYS A 574 -10.50 -15.97 -29.88
C LYS A 574 -8.98 -16.06 -29.78
N ASP A 575 -8.47 -16.12 -28.57
CA ASP A 575 -7.06 -16.28 -28.26
C ASP A 575 -6.68 -17.77 -28.14
N LYS A 576 -5.38 -18.04 -28.01
CA LYS A 576 -4.87 -19.42 -27.90
C LYS A 576 -5.36 -20.13 -26.63
N ASP A 577 -5.54 -19.40 -25.53
CA ASP A 577 -5.86 -19.96 -24.22
C ASP A 577 -7.37 -19.98 -23.95
N ARG A 578 -8.19 -19.48 -24.89
CA ARG A 578 -9.66 -19.41 -24.81
C ARG A 578 -10.13 -18.73 -23.53
N LEU A 579 -9.47 -17.64 -23.15
CA LEU A 579 -9.70 -16.90 -21.92
C LEU A 579 -11.18 -16.49 -21.78
N ARG A 580 -11.74 -16.70 -20.58
CA ARG A 580 -13.09 -16.31 -20.15
C ARG A 580 -13.12 -16.22 -18.63
N GLY A 581 -14.20 -15.70 -18.06
CA GLY A 581 -14.44 -15.69 -16.61
C GLY A 581 -14.25 -14.33 -15.93
N PHE A 582 -13.62 -13.36 -16.61
CA PHE A 582 -13.54 -11.97 -16.14
C PHE A 582 -14.89 -11.25 -16.23
N PHE A 583 -15.04 -10.15 -15.49
CA PHE A 583 -16.28 -9.39 -15.39
C PHE A 583 -16.23 -8.08 -16.18
N TYR A 584 -17.35 -7.72 -16.80
CA TYR A 584 -17.56 -6.40 -17.37
C TYR A 584 -18.13 -5.44 -16.32
N ARG A 585 -17.91 -4.13 -16.51
CA ARG A 585 -18.36 -3.10 -15.58
C ARG A 585 -19.89 -2.97 -15.51
N ASP A 586 -20.57 -3.27 -16.62
CA ASP A 586 -22.02 -3.24 -16.77
C ASP A 586 -22.51 -4.22 -17.87
N LEU A 587 -23.82 -4.27 -18.07
CA LEU A 587 -24.48 -5.15 -19.05
C LEU A 587 -24.17 -4.80 -20.52
N ASN A 588 -23.65 -3.60 -20.81
CA ASN A 588 -23.27 -3.22 -22.18
C ASN A 588 -21.97 -3.88 -22.62
N LYS A 589 -21.18 -4.41 -21.67
CA LYS A 589 -19.94 -5.17 -21.91
C LYS A 589 -18.90 -4.43 -22.77
N LYS A 590 -18.85 -3.10 -22.65
CA LYS A 590 -17.88 -2.24 -23.34
C LYS A 590 -16.56 -2.10 -22.59
N SER A 591 -16.64 -2.06 -21.26
CA SER A 591 -15.51 -1.90 -20.36
C SER A 591 -15.36 -3.10 -19.44
N ILE A 592 -14.16 -3.67 -19.37
CA ILE A 592 -13.84 -4.76 -18.45
C ILE A 592 -13.49 -4.17 -17.08
N VAL A 593 -13.73 -4.92 -16.01
CA VAL A 593 -13.42 -4.48 -14.64
C VAL A 593 -11.91 -4.54 -14.42
N HIS A 594 -11.30 -3.37 -14.29
CA HIS A 594 -9.91 -3.16 -13.90
C HIS A 594 -9.81 -1.98 -12.95
N TYR A 595 -8.68 -1.91 -12.25
CA TYR A 595 -8.35 -0.83 -11.32
C TYR A 595 -6.93 -0.33 -11.54
N THR A 596 -6.72 0.96 -11.30
CA THR A 596 -5.43 1.64 -11.55
C THR A 596 -4.64 1.94 -10.29
N HIS A 597 -5.28 1.94 -9.12
CA HIS A 597 -4.63 2.29 -7.85
C HIS A 597 -5.38 1.67 -6.68
N GLN A 598 -6.67 2.00 -6.52
CA GLN A 598 -7.57 1.38 -5.54
C GLN A 598 -8.32 0.20 -6.15
N SER A 599 -8.47 -0.91 -5.43
CA SER A 599 -9.22 -2.08 -5.92
C SER A 599 -10.12 -2.69 -4.86
N ARG A 600 -11.29 -3.16 -5.32
CA ARG A 600 -12.23 -3.99 -4.56
C ARG A 600 -12.63 -5.24 -5.33
N ASP A 601 -11.78 -5.68 -6.25
CA ASP A 601 -12.02 -6.87 -7.11
C ASP A 601 -12.32 -8.16 -6.31
N PHE A 602 -11.87 -8.28 -5.06
CA PHE A 602 -12.24 -9.42 -4.19
C PHE A 602 -13.75 -9.55 -3.93
N ILE A 603 -14.52 -8.47 -4.00
CA ILE A 603 -15.95 -8.48 -3.63
C ILE A 603 -16.79 -9.40 -4.52
N TYR A 604 -16.38 -9.64 -5.77
CA TYR A 604 -17.06 -10.59 -6.66
C TYR A 604 -17.01 -12.01 -6.07
N MET A 605 -15.82 -12.44 -5.65
CA MET A 605 -15.65 -13.76 -5.07
C MET A 605 -16.22 -13.81 -3.66
N GLN A 606 -16.06 -12.75 -2.86
CA GLN A 606 -16.64 -12.67 -1.52
C GLN A 606 -18.17 -12.80 -1.56
N ALA A 607 -18.84 -12.07 -2.46
CA ALA A 607 -20.28 -12.19 -2.65
C ALA A 607 -20.70 -13.60 -3.07
N LEU A 608 -20.05 -14.18 -4.08
CA LEU A 608 -20.40 -15.51 -4.59
C LEU A 608 -20.14 -16.62 -3.57
N THR A 609 -19.01 -16.60 -2.85
CA THR A 609 -18.70 -17.62 -1.85
C THR A 609 -19.62 -17.52 -0.64
N THR A 610 -19.90 -16.31 -0.14
CA THR A 610 -20.82 -16.10 0.98
C THR A 610 -22.26 -16.44 0.58
N LEU A 611 -22.66 -16.17 -0.67
CA LEU A 611 -23.97 -16.56 -1.17
C LEU A 611 -24.12 -18.09 -1.23
N CYS A 612 -23.11 -18.81 -1.74
CA CYS A 612 -23.07 -20.27 -1.71
C CYS A 612 -23.08 -20.85 -0.29
N GLU A 613 -22.36 -20.23 0.65
CA GLU A 613 -22.32 -20.65 2.06
C GLU A 613 -23.68 -20.50 2.74
N THR A 614 -24.34 -19.36 2.51
CA THR A 614 -25.60 -19.01 3.19
C THR A 614 -26.82 -19.66 2.56
N GLN A 615 -26.76 -20.04 1.28
CA GLN A 615 -27.90 -20.58 0.53
C GLN A 615 -27.55 -21.84 -0.27
N PRO A 616 -27.10 -22.94 0.37
CA PRO A 616 -26.65 -24.15 -0.33
C PRO A 616 -27.75 -24.87 -1.13
N ASP A 617 -29.01 -24.73 -0.72
CA ASP A 617 -30.17 -25.38 -1.35
C ASP A 617 -30.85 -24.51 -2.42
N ASN A 618 -30.31 -23.34 -2.73
CA ASN A 618 -30.89 -22.45 -3.74
C ASN A 618 -30.81 -23.08 -5.15
N PRO A 619 -31.87 -23.01 -5.98
CA PRO A 619 -31.84 -23.53 -7.35
C PRO A 619 -30.71 -22.99 -8.24
N ASP A 620 -30.21 -21.78 -7.95
CA ASP A 620 -29.14 -21.14 -8.71
C ASP A 620 -27.73 -21.44 -8.17
N TYR A 621 -27.59 -22.24 -7.10
CA TYR A 621 -26.30 -22.58 -6.47
C TYR A 621 -25.24 -23.03 -7.49
N GLN A 622 -25.60 -23.93 -8.41
CA GLN A 622 -24.66 -24.45 -9.40
C GLN A 622 -24.20 -23.37 -10.39
N LYS A 623 -25.01 -22.34 -10.65
CA LYS A 623 -24.60 -21.20 -11.49
C LYS A 623 -23.57 -20.33 -10.77
N TRP A 624 -23.75 -20.11 -9.46
CA TRP A 624 -22.81 -19.35 -8.64
C TRP A 624 -21.48 -20.07 -8.54
N LYS A 625 -21.50 -21.38 -8.25
CA LYS A 625 -20.31 -22.23 -8.25
C LYS A 625 -19.57 -22.19 -9.60
N ALA A 626 -20.29 -22.34 -10.71
CA ALA A 626 -19.70 -22.27 -12.05
C ALA A 626 -19.05 -20.90 -12.35
N SER A 627 -19.61 -19.81 -11.80
CA SER A 627 -19.02 -18.47 -11.90
C SER A 627 -17.66 -18.37 -11.19
N ILE A 628 -17.56 -18.95 -9.98
CA ILE A 628 -16.32 -19.03 -9.20
C ILE A 628 -15.29 -19.88 -9.95
N GLU A 629 -15.69 -21.04 -10.48
CA GLU A 629 -14.81 -21.92 -11.28
C GLU A 629 -14.24 -21.19 -12.51
N MET A 630 -15.09 -20.48 -13.27
CA MET A 630 -14.63 -19.72 -14.44
C MET A 630 -13.64 -18.60 -14.08
N TYR A 631 -13.86 -17.88 -12.98
CA TYR A 631 -12.93 -16.85 -12.52
C TYR A 631 -11.61 -17.47 -12.01
N GLY A 632 -11.68 -18.59 -11.28
CA GLY A 632 -10.48 -19.32 -10.88
C GLY A 632 -9.65 -19.81 -12.07
N ASP A 633 -10.29 -20.33 -13.12
CA ASP A 633 -9.63 -20.76 -14.35
C ASP A 633 -9.01 -19.58 -15.13
N TYR A 634 -9.67 -18.42 -15.13
CA TYR A 634 -9.12 -17.17 -15.64
C TYR A 634 -7.79 -16.82 -14.95
N LEU A 635 -7.79 -16.76 -13.62
CA LEU A 635 -6.59 -16.43 -12.83
C LEU A 635 -5.45 -17.43 -13.07
N LYS A 636 -5.75 -18.74 -13.03
CA LYS A 636 -4.77 -19.81 -13.32
C LYS A 636 -4.14 -19.68 -14.71
N THR A 637 -4.84 -19.08 -15.67
CA THR A 637 -4.39 -18.92 -17.04
C THR A 637 -3.51 -17.68 -17.20
N ILE A 638 -3.96 -16.52 -16.71
CA ILE A 638 -3.20 -15.27 -16.85
C ILE A 638 -1.90 -15.28 -16.04
N MET A 639 -1.83 -16.04 -14.94
CA MET A 639 -0.61 -16.16 -14.13
C MET A 639 0.60 -16.72 -14.89
N LYS A 640 0.39 -17.42 -16.01
CA LYS A 640 1.49 -17.92 -16.87
C LYS A 640 2.30 -16.78 -17.52
N TYR A 641 1.72 -15.59 -17.62
CA TYR A 641 2.33 -14.44 -18.31
C TYR A 641 3.37 -13.70 -17.47
N VAL A 642 3.47 -14.01 -16.18
CA VAL A 642 4.36 -13.34 -15.19
C VAL A 642 5.34 -14.32 -14.54
N ASP A 643 5.43 -15.52 -15.09
CA ASP A 643 6.41 -16.52 -14.66
C ASP A 643 7.84 -15.96 -14.83
N PRO A 644 8.75 -16.12 -13.83
CA PRO A 644 8.61 -16.92 -12.60
C PRO A 644 8.26 -16.15 -11.32
N TYR A 645 7.94 -14.85 -11.42
CA TYR A 645 7.73 -13.99 -10.25
C TYR A 645 6.38 -14.23 -9.57
N GLY A 646 5.31 -14.34 -10.36
CA GLY A 646 3.98 -14.66 -9.85
C GLY A 646 3.17 -13.45 -9.34
N MET A 647 3.45 -12.23 -9.80
CA MET A 647 2.58 -11.08 -9.54
C MET A 647 1.39 -11.08 -10.49
N MET A 648 0.17 -11.00 -9.94
CA MET A 648 -1.06 -11.10 -10.71
C MET A 648 -1.10 -10.05 -11.84
N PRO A 649 -1.27 -10.46 -13.11
CA PRO A 649 -1.50 -9.50 -14.18
C PRO A 649 -2.76 -8.67 -13.93
N SER A 650 -2.72 -7.40 -14.31
CA SER A 650 -3.88 -6.50 -14.24
C SER A 650 -5.10 -7.03 -15.00
N GLY A 651 -4.89 -7.79 -16.08
CA GLY A 651 -5.95 -8.53 -16.76
C GLY A 651 -6.13 -8.17 -18.23
N VAL A 652 -7.31 -8.51 -18.75
CA VAL A 652 -7.66 -8.39 -20.18
C VAL A 652 -8.33 -7.05 -20.47
N TYR A 653 -7.77 -6.28 -21.39
CA TYR A 653 -8.31 -5.02 -21.86
C TYR A 653 -8.87 -5.13 -23.27
N HIS A 654 -9.97 -4.44 -23.54
CA HIS A 654 -10.53 -4.30 -24.89
C HIS A 654 -10.05 -3.00 -25.57
N VAL A 655 -9.71 -3.04 -26.86
CA VAL A 655 -9.15 -1.87 -27.59
C VAL A 655 -10.03 -0.62 -27.57
N ASP A 656 -11.34 -0.81 -27.39
CA ASP A 656 -12.34 0.26 -27.42
C ASP A 656 -12.83 0.74 -26.06
N GLU A 657 -12.23 0.32 -24.93
CA GLU A 657 -12.70 0.81 -23.60
C GLU A 657 -12.66 2.33 -23.50
N VAL A 658 -11.70 2.99 -24.14
CA VAL A 658 -11.62 4.46 -24.18
C VAL A 658 -12.80 5.13 -24.89
N LYS A 659 -13.58 4.39 -25.69
CA LYS A 659 -14.82 4.89 -26.31
C LYS A 659 -15.99 4.94 -25.30
N ASP A 660 -15.90 4.18 -24.22
CA ASP A 660 -16.82 4.23 -23.09
C ASP A 660 -16.31 5.27 -22.08
N SER A 661 -16.29 6.54 -22.49
CA SER A 661 -15.65 7.64 -21.74
C SER A 661 -16.07 7.70 -20.28
N LEU A 662 -17.35 7.41 -19.97
CA LEU A 662 -17.85 7.46 -18.61
C LEU A 662 -17.16 6.42 -17.71
N ASN A 663 -17.20 5.14 -18.10
CA ASN A 663 -16.56 4.07 -17.33
C ASN A 663 -15.04 4.16 -17.36
N PHE A 664 -14.47 4.56 -18.50
CA PHE A 664 -13.04 4.66 -18.69
C PHE A 664 -12.41 5.69 -17.75
N TYR A 665 -12.89 6.94 -17.75
CA TYR A 665 -12.29 8.00 -16.93
C TYR A 665 -12.66 7.87 -15.45
N ARG A 666 -13.75 7.17 -15.11
CA ARG A 666 -14.15 6.91 -13.71
C ARG A 666 -13.08 6.18 -12.91
N VAL A 667 -12.23 5.36 -13.54
CA VAL A 667 -11.12 4.67 -12.87
C VAL A 667 -9.75 5.35 -13.05
N GLN A 668 -9.69 6.50 -13.73
CA GLN A 668 -8.44 7.19 -14.03
C GLN A 668 -8.30 8.44 -13.16
N VAL A 669 -7.62 8.29 -12.02
CA VAL A 669 -7.41 9.41 -11.08
C VAL A 669 -6.53 10.48 -11.71
N GLY A 670 -6.93 11.74 -11.60
CA GLY A 670 -6.16 12.89 -12.04
C GLY A 670 -6.25 13.21 -13.55
N ILE A 671 -7.07 12.49 -14.33
CA ILE A 671 -7.33 12.84 -15.73
C ILE A 671 -8.81 12.63 -16.12
N SER A 672 -9.32 13.44 -17.05
CA SER A 672 -10.70 13.34 -17.57
C SER A 672 -10.79 13.30 -19.09
N GLU A 673 -9.67 13.50 -19.80
CA GLU A 673 -9.61 13.48 -21.26
C GLU A 673 -8.17 13.18 -21.76
N GLY A 674 -8.00 13.08 -23.08
CA GLY A 674 -6.68 13.00 -23.72
C GLY A 674 -5.94 11.67 -23.60
N ALA A 675 -6.56 10.63 -23.04
CA ALA A 675 -5.90 9.35 -22.76
C ALA A 675 -5.76 8.42 -23.98
N GLY A 676 -6.55 8.58 -25.05
CA GLY A 676 -6.70 7.58 -26.10
C GLY A 676 -5.40 7.14 -26.81
N LYS A 677 -4.48 8.08 -27.06
CA LYS A 677 -3.18 7.75 -27.67
C LYS A 677 -2.30 6.92 -26.73
N ASP A 678 -2.22 7.32 -25.47
CA ASP A 678 -1.41 6.64 -24.46
C ASP A 678 -2.05 5.29 -24.09
N TYR A 679 -3.38 5.19 -24.04
CA TYR A 679 -4.13 3.95 -23.87
C TYR A 679 -3.76 2.91 -24.94
N LYS A 680 -3.89 3.28 -26.21
CA LYS A 680 -3.54 2.40 -27.34
C LYS A 680 -2.07 1.93 -27.24
N LYS A 681 -1.15 2.86 -26.97
CA LYS A 681 0.28 2.52 -26.86
C LYS A 681 0.57 1.59 -25.68
N GLN A 682 -0.13 1.76 -24.54
CA GLN A 682 -0.02 0.85 -23.42
C GLN A 682 -0.51 -0.56 -23.79
N LEU A 683 -1.66 -0.69 -24.46
CA LEU A 683 -2.15 -1.99 -24.92
C LEU A 683 -1.18 -2.67 -25.89
N GLU A 684 -0.64 -1.92 -26.85
CA GLU A 684 0.33 -2.45 -27.84
C GLU A 684 1.64 -2.95 -27.20
N ASN A 685 1.99 -2.46 -26.00
CA ASN A 685 3.12 -2.96 -25.21
C ASN A 685 2.77 -4.15 -24.31
N GLY A 686 1.49 -4.53 -24.22
CA GLY A 686 1.04 -5.76 -23.56
C GLY A 686 1.05 -6.96 -24.51
N VAL A 687 0.40 -8.05 -24.12
CA VAL A 687 0.30 -9.26 -24.94
C VAL A 687 -1.00 -9.28 -25.71
N LYS A 688 -0.90 -9.22 -27.04
CA LYS A 688 -2.06 -9.35 -27.92
C LYS A 688 -2.68 -10.74 -27.79
N LEU A 689 -3.96 -10.80 -27.42
CA LEU A 689 -4.72 -12.04 -27.25
C LEU A 689 -5.51 -12.40 -28.52
N ASP A 690 -6.23 -11.43 -29.07
CA ASP A 690 -6.93 -11.55 -30.35
C ASP A 690 -6.97 -10.20 -31.11
N SER A 691 -7.92 -10.00 -32.02
CA SER A 691 -8.03 -8.74 -32.79
C SER A 691 -8.47 -7.55 -31.93
N GLU A 692 -9.11 -7.79 -30.79
CA GLU A 692 -9.81 -6.78 -29.98
C GLU A 692 -9.29 -6.72 -28.54
N HIS A 693 -8.54 -7.72 -28.08
CA HIS A 693 -8.13 -7.85 -26.68
C HIS A 693 -6.62 -7.97 -26.50
N TYR A 694 -6.12 -7.34 -25.42
CA TYR A 694 -4.74 -7.42 -24.95
C TYR A 694 -4.73 -7.81 -23.47
N LEU A 695 -3.76 -8.63 -23.06
CA LEU A 695 -3.43 -8.83 -21.66
C LEU A 695 -2.38 -7.80 -21.25
N ARG A 696 -2.57 -7.18 -20.10
CA ARG A 696 -1.60 -6.30 -19.46
C ARG A 696 -1.17 -6.86 -18.12
N VAL A 697 0.13 -6.77 -17.82
CA VAL A 697 0.67 -7.13 -16.50
C VAL A 697 0.42 -6.00 -15.52
N PHE A 698 0.74 -4.76 -15.88
CA PHE A 698 0.47 -3.57 -15.09
C PHE A 698 -0.79 -2.85 -15.59
N PRO A 699 -1.60 -2.26 -14.70
CA PRO A 699 -2.79 -1.52 -15.09
C PRO A 699 -2.52 -0.47 -16.15
N VAL A 700 -3.52 -0.21 -16.98
CA VAL A 700 -3.50 0.95 -17.85
C VAL A 700 -3.81 2.19 -17.03
N TRP A 701 -2.81 3.05 -16.88
CA TRP A 701 -2.83 4.18 -15.95
C TRP A 701 -2.09 5.41 -16.47
N PHE A 702 -2.41 6.57 -15.90
CA PHE A 702 -1.89 7.86 -16.34
C PHE A 702 -1.25 8.61 -15.19
N SER A 703 -1.99 9.43 -14.43
CA SER A 703 -1.43 10.25 -13.36
C SER A 703 -1.00 9.40 -12.16
N PHE A 704 -1.96 8.83 -11.43
CA PHE A 704 -1.69 7.95 -10.28
C PHE A 704 -1.28 6.55 -10.74
N ARG A 705 -0.30 5.96 -10.05
CA ARG A 705 0.26 4.65 -10.37
C ARG A 705 0.70 3.90 -9.14
N GLY A 706 0.72 2.59 -9.26
CA GLY A 706 1.12 1.68 -8.19
C GLY A 706 0.02 0.67 -7.92
N ASN A 707 0.40 -0.60 -7.80
CA ASN A 707 -0.55 -1.70 -7.92
C ASN A 707 -0.65 -2.61 -6.69
N ALA A 708 -0.10 -2.25 -5.53
CA ALA A 708 -0.12 -3.14 -4.36
C ALA A 708 -1.56 -3.49 -3.96
N ALA A 709 -2.42 -2.49 -3.72
CA ALA A 709 -3.82 -2.72 -3.42
C ALA A 709 -4.57 -3.45 -4.56
N VAL A 710 -4.16 -3.28 -5.82
CA VAL A 710 -4.76 -3.93 -6.99
C VAL A 710 -4.51 -5.43 -6.98
N HIS A 711 -3.24 -5.84 -6.97
CA HIS A 711 -2.91 -7.26 -7.07
C HIS A 711 -3.17 -8.02 -5.76
N LEU A 712 -3.10 -7.36 -4.59
CA LEU A 712 -3.48 -7.95 -3.30
C LEU A 712 -5.00 -8.23 -3.24
N SER A 713 -5.81 -7.31 -3.77
CA SER A 713 -7.26 -7.50 -3.90
C SER A 713 -7.62 -8.69 -4.78
N THR A 714 -7.00 -8.82 -5.96
CA THR A 714 -7.20 -10.01 -6.80
C THR A 714 -6.60 -11.28 -6.17
N GLY A 715 -5.53 -11.15 -5.38
CA GLY A 715 -4.99 -12.21 -4.53
C GLY A 715 -6.01 -12.74 -3.51
N LYS A 716 -6.74 -11.84 -2.84
CA LYS A 716 -7.85 -12.21 -1.94
C LYS A 716 -8.96 -12.93 -2.71
N ALA A 717 -9.30 -12.46 -3.91
CA ALA A 717 -10.25 -13.16 -4.78
C ALA A 717 -9.79 -14.59 -5.09
N ALA A 718 -8.51 -14.78 -5.41
CA ALA A 718 -7.92 -16.10 -5.64
C ALA A 718 -7.96 -16.99 -4.40
N ALA A 719 -7.68 -16.44 -3.21
CA ALA A 719 -7.74 -17.18 -1.95
C ALA A 719 -9.17 -17.67 -1.66
N LEU A 720 -10.17 -16.80 -1.81
CA LEU A 720 -11.60 -17.14 -1.63
C LEU A 720 -12.04 -18.23 -2.61
N SER A 721 -11.70 -18.10 -3.89
CA SER A 721 -11.96 -19.13 -4.88
C SER A 721 -11.25 -20.46 -4.55
N GLY A 722 -9.98 -20.38 -4.14
CA GLY A 722 -9.16 -21.55 -3.80
C GLY A 722 -9.70 -22.32 -2.60
N LYS A 723 -10.12 -21.63 -1.53
CA LYS A 723 -10.77 -22.25 -0.37
C LYS A 723 -12.10 -22.88 -0.73
N PHE A 724 -12.96 -22.15 -1.46
CA PHE A 724 -14.28 -22.65 -1.85
C PHE A 724 -14.20 -23.88 -2.76
N LEU A 725 -13.27 -23.88 -3.72
CA LEU A 725 -13.09 -24.97 -4.68
C LEU A 725 -12.15 -26.08 -4.19
N ASN A 726 -11.49 -25.90 -3.04
CA ASN A 726 -10.39 -26.73 -2.58
C ASN A 726 -9.26 -26.86 -3.63
N ASP A 727 -8.92 -25.76 -4.29
CA ASP A 727 -7.90 -25.69 -5.34
C ASP A 727 -6.60 -25.08 -4.79
N LYS A 728 -5.60 -25.93 -4.50
CA LYS A 728 -4.29 -25.51 -4.00
C LYS A 728 -3.62 -24.48 -4.93
N LYS A 729 -3.77 -24.61 -6.25
CA LYS A 729 -3.09 -23.70 -7.19
C LYS A 729 -3.60 -22.27 -7.05
N LEU A 730 -4.88 -22.08 -6.75
CA LEU A 730 -5.45 -20.75 -6.47
C LEU A 730 -4.94 -20.17 -5.16
N LEU A 731 -4.77 -21.00 -4.12
CA LEU A 731 -4.13 -20.60 -2.86
C LEU A 731 -2.65 -20.22 -3.08
N ASP A 732 -1.93 -20.96 -3.91
CA ASP A 732 -0.55 -20.63 -4.27
C ASP A 732 -0.47 -19.31 -5.02
N ILE A 733 -1.39 -19.06 -5.97
CA ILE A 733 -1.51 -17.80 -6.70
C ILE A 733 -1.75 -16.63 -5.74
N ALA A 734 -2.64 -16.81 -4.76
CA ALA A 734 -2.88 -15.82 -3.71
C ALA A 734 -1.61 -15.54 -2.90
N GLU A 735 -0.89 -16.58 -2.48
CA GLU A 735 0.34 -16.42 -1.69
C GLU A 735 1.51 -15.80 -2.48
N GLN A 736 1.60 -16.04 -3.80
CA GLN A 736 2.59 -15.35 -4.63
C GLN A 736 2.45 -13.82 -4.60
N GLN A 737 1.23 -13.31 -4.38
CA GLN A 737 1.02 -11.85 -4.25
C GLN A 737 1.70 -11.31 -2.99
N LEU A 738 1.72 -12.10 -1.92
CA LEU A 738 2.42 -11.76 -0.69
C LEU A 738 3.94 -11.80 -0.93
N PHE A 739 4.45 -12.87 -1.56
CA PHE A 739 5.88 -13.00 -1.86
C PHE A 739 6.40 -11.87 -2.75
N TRP A 740 5.60 -11.40 -3.72
CA TRP A 740 5.96 -10.25 -4.55
C TRP A 740 6.24 -8.99 -3.73
N ILE A 741 5.36 -8.66 -2.78
CA ILE A 741 5.51 -7.50 -1.91
C ILE A 741 6.76 -7.64 -1.04
N VAL A 742 7.03 -8.82 -0.45
CA VAL A 742 8.16 -9.00 0.48
C VAL A 742 9.45 -9.49 -0.20
N GLY A 743 9.65 -9.14 -1.46
CA GLY A 743 10.98 -9.22 -2.12
C GLY A 743 11.12 -10.21 -3.27
N LYS A 744 10.14 -11.07 -3.55
CA LYS A 744 10.15 -11.92 -4.76
C LYS A 744 9.71 -11.13 -6.00
N ASN A 745 10.40 -10.03 -6.25
CA ASN A 745 10.24 -9.12 -7.38
C ASN A 745 11.62 -8.82 -8.01
N PRO A 746 11.70 -8.33 -9.26
CA PRO A 746 12.99 -8.18 -9.96
C PRO A 746 14.05 -7.36 -9.22
N PHE A 747 13.63 -6.50 -8.29
CA PHE A 747 14.51 -5.62 -7.53
C PHE A 747 15.00 -6.26 -6.21
N GLY A 748 14.41 -7.39 -5.80
CA GLY A 748 14.78 -8.06 -4.55
C GLY A 748 14.51 -7.17 -3.33
N GLN A 749 13.49 -6.33 -3.39
CA GLN A 749 13.16 -5.35 -2.35
C GLN A 749 11.83 -5.68 -1.69
N SER A 750 11.80 -5.73 -0.37
CA SER A 750 10.52 -5.69 0.35
C SER A 750 9.89 -4.30 0.20
N LEU A 751 8.60 -4.28 -0.11
CA LEU A 751 7.79 -3.06 -0.16
C LEU A 751 7.22 -2.70 1.21
N ILE A 752 7.37 -3.54 2.23
CA ILE A 752 6.93 -3.24 3.59
C ILE A 752 8.16 -2.87 4.41
N TRP A 753 8.14 -1.69 5.03
CA TRP A 753 9.25 -1.26 5.85
C TRP A 753 9.42 -2.18 7.05
N GLY A 754 10.60 -2.78 7.24
CA GLY A 754 10.91 -3.61 8.41
C GLY A 754 10.45 -5.05 8.31
N GLU A 755 9.84 -5.42 7.18
CA GLU A 755 9.48 -6.79 6.83
C GLU A 755 10.49 -7.35 5.83
N GLY A 756 11.03 -8.54 6.10
CA GLY A 756 12.07 -9.13 5.26
C GLY A 756 13.36 -8.29 5.21
N SER A 757 13.82 -7.94 4.01
CA SER A 757 15.04 -7.12 3.82
C SER A 757 15.04 -6.29 2.55
N ASN A 758 16.00 -5.37 2.45
CA ASN A 758 16.20 -4.48 1.32
C ASN A 758 14.99 -3.58 1.05
N TYR A 759 14.27 -3.20 2.11
CA TYR A 759 13.21 -2.19 2.06
C TYR A 759 13.82 -0.80 1.99
N ALA A 760 13.31 0.05 1.10
CA ALA A 760 13.74 1.43 0.95
C ALA A 760 12.79 2.38 1.70
N GLN A 761 13.25 3.60 1.94
CA GLN A 761 12.39 4.67 2.43
C GLN A 761 11.19 4.90 1.51
N GLN A 762 10.05 5.23 2.13
CA GLN A 762 8.77 5.51 1.49
C GLN A 762 8.38 6.96 1.73
N TYR A 763 7.38 7.45 1.01
CA TYR A 763 6.92 8.83 1.12
C TYR A 763 5.99 8.90 2.33
N THR A 764 6.40 9.62 3.37
CA THR A 764 5.85 9.59 4.75
C THR A 764 5.72 10.99 5.38
N ALA A 765 5.70 12.05 4.58
CA ALA A 765 5.70 13.47 4.95
C ALA A 765 5.23 13.84 6.38
N LEU A 766 4.06 13.38 6.83
CA LEU A 766 3.45 13.87 8.07
C LEU A 766 3.70 13.00 9.31
N LEU A 767 3.62 11.68 9.19
CA LEU A 767 3.69 10.75 10.33
C LEU A 767 5.06 10.09 10.48
N GLY A 768 5.88 10.22 9.44
CA GLY A 768 7.25 9.74 9.38
C GLY A 768 7.35 8.21 9.33
N GLU A 769 8.54 7.76 8.99
CA GLU A 769 8.89 6.36 8.77
C GLU A 769 8.45 5.42 9.91
N THR A 770 7.76 4.34 9.56
CA THR A 770 7.11 3.43 10.50
C THR A 770 7.28 1.97 10.09
N VAL A 771 7.63 1.09 11.04
CA VAL A 771 7.65 -0.36 10.78
C VAL A 771 6.25 -0.84 10.37
N GLY A 772 6.19 -1.56 9.25
CA GLY A 772 4.96 -2.10 8.68
C GLY A 772 4.26 -1.19 7.68
N GLU A 773 4.79 0.00 7.43
CA GLU A 773 4.24 0.87 6.39
C GLU A 773 4.40 0.22 5.01
N ILE A 774 3.37 0.39 4.18
CA ILE A 774 3.26 -0.23 2.87
C ILE A 774 2.78 0.82 1.87
N PRO A 775 3.44 0.93 0.70
CA PRO A 775 3.14 2.00 -0.23
C PRO A 775 1.97 1.65 -1.14
N VAL A 776 1.56 2.61 -1.96
CA VAL A 776 0.67 2.39 -3.10
C VAL A 776 1.15 1.24 -4.00
N GLY A 777 2.46 1.14 -4.26
CA GLY A 777 3.10 -0.03 -4.86
C GLY A 777 3.74 0.20 -6.22
N MET A 778 4.25 -0.86 -6.84
CA MET A 778 5.07 -0.75 -8.05
C MET A 778 4.30 -0.22 -9.25
N GLN A 779 4.96 0.63 -10.03
CA GLN A 779 4.42 1.16 -11.28
C GLN A 779 5.10 0.53 -12.51
N SER A 780 4.60 0.88 -13.70
CA SER A 780 5.27 0.61 -14.97
C SER A 780 5.91 1.88 -15.51
N LYS A 781 6.99 1.74 -16.28
CA LYS A 781 7.69 2.90 -16.84
C LYS A 781 6.93 3.49 -18.03
N PHE A 782 6.40 4.71 -17.88
CA PHE A 782 5.63 5.41 -18.93
C PHE A 782 4.50 4.54 -19.53
N ASN A 783 4.54 4.26 -20.83
CA ASN A 783 3.54 3.42 -21.50
C ASN A 783 3.94 1.93 -21.56
N GLY A 784 5.01 1.52 -20.88
CA GLY A 784 5.47 0.13 -20.83
C GLY A 784 4.56 -0.79 -20.02
N ASP A 785 4.90 -2.09 -20.01
CA ASP A 785 4.20 -3.14 -19.24
C ASP A 785 5.15 -3.95 -18.34
N GLU A 786 6.30 -3.35 -18.03
CA GLU A 786 7.34 -3.94 -17.18
C GLU A 786 7.43 -3.17 -15.86
N PRO A 787 7.87 -3.84 -14.77
CA PRO A 787 7.98 -3.21 -13.46
C PRO A 787 8.98 -2.06 -13.48
N TYR A 788 8.68 -1.01 -12.73
CA TYR A 788 9.52 0.16 -12.54
C TYR A 788 9.43 0.63 -11.09
N TRP A 789 10.57 0.60 -10.40
CA TRP A 789 10.71 0.90 -8.98
C TRP A 789 12.03 1.63 -8.70
N PRO A 790 12.15 2.89 -9.12
CA PRO A 790 13.35 3.69 -8.87
C PRO A 790 13.48 4.04 -7.38
N GLN A 791 14.67 4.51 -6.95
CA GLN A 791 14.87 4.96 -5.56
C GLN A 791 14.04 6.20 -5.23
N PHE A 792 13.79 7.07 -6.21
CA PHE A 792 12.98 8.29 -6.06
C PHE A 792 11.68 8.03 -5.29
N ASN A 793 11.36 8.97 -4.41
CA ASN A 793 10.33 8.81 -3.40
C ASN A 793 9.29 9.91 -3.56
N THR A 794 8.09 9.55 -4.02
CA THR A 794 7.04 10.50 -4.39
C THR A 794 5.65 10.01 -3.98
N ALA A 795 4.75 10.96 -3.79
CA ALA A 795 3.37 10.74 -3.34
C ALA A 795 2.52 9.83 -4.26
N THR A 796 2.97 9.48 -5.46
CA THR A 796 2.08 8.76 -6.42
C THR A 796 2.14 7.25 -6.31
N TYR A 797 3.32 6.66 -6.10
CA TYR A 797 3.52 5.20 -6.07
C TYR A 797 4.30 4.69 -4.85
N LYS A 798 5.02 5.59 -4.15
CA LYS A 798 5.73 5.28 -2.90
C LYS A 798 5.09 5.89 -1.66
N GLU A 799 3.98 6.61 -1.81
CA GLU A 799 3.18 7.07 -0.67
C GLU A 799 2.69 5.87 0.14
N ILE A 800 2.91 5.92 1.46
CA ILE A 800 2.29 4.97 2.38
C ILE A 800 0.78 5.08 2.29
N TRP A 801 0.08 3.94 2.31
CA TRP A 801 -1.37 3.98 2.08
C TRP A 801 -2.13 2.90 2.85
N ASN A 802 -3.12 3.32 3.64
CA ASN A 802 -3.90 2.40 4.46
C ASN A 802 -4.72 1.42 3.62
N SER A 803 -5.10 1.77 2.39
CA SER A 803 -5.75 0.80 1.49
C SER A 803 -4.81 -0.35 1.12
N SER A 804 -3.51 -0.12 0.93
CA SER A 804 -2.53 -1.21 0.71
C SER A 804 -2.40 -2.08 1.97
N ALA A 805 -2.33 -1.47 3.16
CA ALA A 805 -2.30 -2.19 4.44
C ALA A 805 -3.56 -3.04 4.66
N THR A 806 -4.72 -2.50 4.31
CA THR A 806 -6.02 -3.17 4.36
C THR A 806 -6.00 -4.43 3.50
N LYS A 807 -5.58 -4.33 2.23
CA LYS A 807 -5.55 -5.49 1.33
C LYS A 807 -4.47 -6.50 1.71
N TRP A 808 -3.37 -6.05 2.32
CA TRP A 808 -2.38 -6.95 2.91
C TRP A 808 -2.98 -7.79 4.04
N LEU A 809 -3.58 -7.14 5.06
CA LEU A 809 -4.21 -7.81 6.20
C LEU A 809 -5.30 -8.78 5.77
N SER A 810 -6.19 -8.34 4.86
CA SER A 810 -7.27 -9.18 4.34
C SER A 810 -6.75 -10.41 3.59
N LEU A 811 -5.62 -10.32 2.89
CA LEU A 811 -5.04 -11.48 2.19
C LEU A 811 -4.29 -12.42 3.13
N ILE A 812 -3.49 -11.90 4.07
CA ILE A 812 -2.77 -12.78 5.01
C ILE A 812 -3.71 -13.51 5.96
N SER A 813 -4.91 -12.97 6.25
CA SER A 813 -5.92 -13.67 7.06
C SER A 813 -6.42 -14.96 6.43
N GLU A 814 -6.15 -15.17 5.13
CA GLU A 814 -6.51 -16.40 4.43
C GLU A 814 -5.55 -17.57 4.68
N PHE A 815 -4.42 -17.33 5.33
CA PHE A 815 -3.34 -18.31 5.54
C PHE A 815 -3.00 -18.53 7.02
#